data_AF-A0A5R9L4J8-F1
#
_entry.id   AF-A0A5R9L4J8-F1
#
_cell.length_a   1.000
_cell.length_b   1.000
_cell.length_c   1.000
_cell.angle_alpha   90.00
_cell.angle_beta   90.00
_cell.angle_gamma   90.00
#
_symmetry.space_group_name_H-M   'P 1'
#
loop_
_entity.id
_entity.type
_entity.pdbx_description
1 polymer ?
#
loop_
_entity_poly.entity_id
_entity_poly.type
_entity_poly.pdbx_seq_one_letter_code
_entity_poly.pdbx_strand_id
1 'polypeptide(L)'
;MANLYPAQSGIFRFLKIPTQIASFLFLAAFTIQDDPGKPDESRFTPIVVSDNLDEPMVFEVLTDGSVFIAERKGALKKYNPSTKTTDLIATIPVNTKYTSAEGVSREAEEGLMGLTMDPNYAKNHWIYLYYAHPTEKKHILARWEVKDDQLVESSKKTVLEVETQREVCCHTGGGMTWDKSGNLYLTVGNNTGNQKAAQTDERPGRASWDDQGHAGNTNDLRGKILKIHPEADGTYTIPEGNLYPKGTPKTRPEIYSMGHRNPWRISVDSKTGYLYWGEVGPDATEDSEIGPRGYDELNQARKPGFFGWPWFVGDNQAFPVFDYATNKPLAKKDPNKPVNTSPNNTGLQELFPTSPNFIYYPYGVSEKFPAVGSGSRSATGGPVYHRSDFKSPARPWPAYYENKWIAADFSRGWIMAISMQENGDYKSMERVMPNYHPVQPIDIKFGPSGDLYVLEYGSNWFRKSENSRLVRIEYNGGNRKPIVQASIDKKGGTVPFQAKLSADGTKDYDGDALKYSWKVTSAGGAPKTFNVANPSITFDKPGIYTASLTVTDAKGASNSQSLKIIAGNEPPKVAVNIDGNQSFFFTGKPIKYAIDVTDKEDGSLADGKIKPDQVAISIDYASEGFDYAEVIQSQRSVDASTQFAVAQVLINKSDCKVCHQPNAKSVGPSFADISNKYKGQNANEILVKKVLQGGSGVWGEVAMPGHPALPVADADVIVKYILASTEKTLSTLPVKGEYTPKIPEKDNGKGTVLIRAAFTDRAVSGAKAVPSQTSEEMIVLRSPELNAAEANVVKGAEMKALGTAGLGFAVVPFANSLLAFNEIDLTGIKKLELNAVSQKREGAAGGTIEVHLDSPTGTLLGQHKVEMAPEVDMAKVMAELESQNKNLKPGEAPKTFRRPQNPPVAIEIQPTKGKHDLYFVFKNDSATPIQPLMSFSKIKFVQ
;
A
#
# COMPACT_ATOMS: atom_id res chain seq x y z
N MET A 1 -22.15 -13.33 -72.86
CA MET A 1 -21.69 -13.39 -74.27
C MET A 1 -21.20 -12.01 -74.67
N ALA A 2 -20.38 -11.92 -75.73
CA ALA A 2 -20.03 -10.71 -76.49
C ALA A 2 -19.55 -9.44 -75.74
N ASN A 3 -18.26 -9.12 -75.92
CA ASN A 3 -17.76 -7.74 -75.76
C ASN A 3 -18.23 -6.86 -76.95
N LEU A 4 -18.16 -5.53 -76.81
CA LEU A 4 -17.57 -4.64 -77.83
C LEU A 4 -17.29 -3.22 -77.29
N TYR A 5 -16.10 -2.69 -77.58
CA TYR A 5 -15.60 -1.30 -77.42
C TYR A 5 -15.57 -0.63 -78.81
N PRO A 6 -15.61 0.71 -78.98
CA PRO A 6 -14.53 1.69 -78.65
C PRO A 6 -15.06 2.98 -77.93
N ALA A 7 -14.30 3.96 -77.42
CA ALA A 7 -13.05 4.67 -77.81
C ALA A 7 -13.25 5.65 -79.02
N GLN A 8 -12.53 6.77 -79.21
CA GLN A 8 -11.35 7.36 -78.54
C GLN A 8 -11.11 8.84 -78.95
N SER A 9 -10.52 9.70 -78.09
CA SER A 9 -9.68 10.89 -78.41
C SER A 9 -9.42 11.72 -77.13
N GLY A 10 -8.23 12.23 -76.74
CA GLY A 10 -6.83 12.14 -77.19
C GLY A 10 -5.93 12.59 -76.00
N ILE A 11 -4.77 13.28 -76.06
CA ILE A 11 -3.89 13.81 -77.12
C ILE A 11 -2.41 13.79 -76.58
N PHE A 12 -1.44 13.83 -77.49
CA PHE A 12 0.02 14.15 -77.40
C PHE A 12 0.48 15.09 -76.26
N ARG A 13 1.72 15.11 -75.75
CA ARG A 13 2.98 14.29 -75.77
C ARG A 13 4.08 15.24 -75.22
N PHE A 14 5.10 14.75 -74.51
CA PHE A 14 6.52 15.11 -74.74
C PHE A 14 7.46 14.09 -74.08
N LEU A 15 8.72 14.02 -74.53
CA LEU A 15 9.73 13.03 -74.11
C LEU A 15 10.81 13.65 -73.22
N LYS A 16 11.26 12.92 -72.18
CA LYS A 16 12.66 12.40 -72.07
C LYS A 16 12.84 11.44 -70.87
N ILE A 17 14.01 10.80 -70.82
CA ILE A 17 14.40 9.55 -70.13
C ILE A 17 15.90 9.70 -69.73
N PRO A 18 16.54 8.99 -68.76
CA PRO A 18 16.06 8.12 -67.66
C PRO A 18 16.56 8.53 -66.25
N THR A 19 16.08 7.86 -65.20
CA THR A 19 16.90 7.56 -63.99
C THR A 19 16.61 6.14 -63.49
N GLN A 20 17.62 5.47 -62.92
CA GLN A 20 17.54 4.12 -62.35
C GLN A 20 17.30 4.13 -60.83
N ILE A 21 16.84 2.98 -60.30
CA ILE A 21 16.85 2.56 -58.89
C ILE A 21 15.96 3.38 -57.92
N ALA A 22 14.92 2.73 -57.42
CA ALA A 22 14.27 3.06 -56.15
C ALA A 22 14.08 1.75 -55.37
N SER A 23 14.54 1.70 -54.12
CA SER A 23 14.63 0.47 -53.33
C SER A 23 13.28 0.03 -52.75
N PHE A 24 13.10 -1.28 -52.58
CA PHE A 24 12.03 -1.84 -51.74
C PHE A 24 12.28 -1.46 -50.27
N LEU A 25 11.66 -0.37 -49.81
CA LEU A 25 11.52 -0.06 -48.39
C LEU A 25 10.39 -0.92 -47.82
N PHE A 26 10.76 -2.03 -47.19
CA PHE A 26 9.87 -2.72 -46.26
C PHE A 26 9.56 -1.76 -45.09
N LEU A 27 8.35 -1.19 -45.07
CA LEU A 27 7.78 -0.72 -43.81
C LEU A 27 7.47 -1.97 -42.98
N ALA A 28 8.43 -2.34 -42.12
CA ALA A 28 8.14 -3.16 -40.96
C ALA A 28 7.20 -2.36 -40.05
N ALA A 29 5.90 -2.55 -40.24
CA ALA A 29 4.91 -2.09 -39.28
C ALA A 29 5.20 -2.79 -37.95
N PHE A 30 5.64 -2.02 -36.94
CA PHE A 30 5.86 -2.54 -35.60
C PHE A 30 4.52 -2.96 -35.00
N THR A 31 4.13 -4.21 -35.22
CA THR A 31 3.12 -4.87 -34.40
C THR A 31 3.64 -4.89 -32.98
N ILE A 32 3.03 -4.08 -32.10
CA ILE A 32 3.25 -4.19 -30.66
C ILE A 32 2.82 -5.61 -30.29
N GLN A 33 3.80 -6.46 -29.98
CA GLN A 33 3.57 -7.82 -29.53
C GLN A 33 3.12 -7.73 -28.08
N ASP A 34 1.81 -7.51 -27.87
CA ASP A 34 1.18 -7.53 -26.56
C ASP A 34 1.43 -8.90 -25.91
N ASP A 35 2.35 -8.93 -24.96
CA ASP A 35 2.58 -10.09 -24.08
C ASP A 35 1.32 -10.30 -23.22
N PRO A 36 0.69 -11.49 -23.24
CA PRO A 36 -0.45 -11.80 -22.36
C PRO A 36 -0.05 -12.03 -20.90
N GLY A 37 1.24 -11.97 -20.56
CA GLY A 37 1.76 -12.00 -19.19
C GLY A 37 1.51 -10.70 -18.40
N LYS A 38 1.76 -10.75 -17.08
CA LYS A 38 1.69 -9.54 -16.25
C LYS A 38 2.82 -8.58 -16.65
N PRO A 39 2.53 -7.31 -16.99
CA PRO A 39 3.57 -6.34 -17.28
C PRO A 39 4.35 -6.00 -16.00
N ASP A 40 5.67 -5.90 -16.15
CA ASP A 40 6.56 -5.41 -15.09
C ASP A 40 6.21 -3.98 -14.66
N GLU A 41 6.27 -3.71 -13.36
CA GLU A 41 5.88 -2.42 -12.77
C GLU A 41 6.69 -1.24 -13.35
N SER A 42 7.95 -1.43 -13.75
CA SER A 42 8.78 -0.39 -14.36
C SER A 42 8.27 0.12 -15.71
N ARG A 43 7.27 -0.53 -16.31
CA ARG A 43 6.56 -0.01 -17.48
C ARG A 43 5.51 1.05 -17.14
N PHE A 44 5.22 1.30 -15.86
CA PHE A 44 4.26 2.32 -15.43
C PHE A 44 4.98 3.49 -14.75
N THR A 45 4.67 4.72 -15.15
CA THR A 45 5.29 5.94 -14.60
C THR A 45 4.22 6.89 -14.05
N PRO A 46 4.18 7.17 -12.74
CA PRO A 46 3.27 8.16 -12.17
C PRO A 46 3.81 9.58 -12.42
N ILE A 47 3.02 10.40 -13.12
CA ILE A 47 3.31 11.80 -13.45
C ILE A 47 2.34 12.70 -12.68
N VAL A 48 2.85 13.62 -11.86
CA VAL A 48 2.00 14.64 -11.23
C VAL A 48 1.48 15.59 -12.31
N VAL A 49 0.15 15.72 -12.39
CA VAL A 49 -0.57 16.56 -13.34
C VAL A 49 -0.86 17.92 -12.70
N SER A 50 -1.37 17.90 -11.47
CA SER A 50 -1.64 19.06 -10.62
C SER A 50 -1.43 18.66 -9.17
N ASP A 51 -0.92 19.56 -8.32
CA ASP A 51 -0.69 19.36 -6.89
C ASP A 51 -1.31 20.48 -6.05
N ASN A 52 -1.11 20.42 -4.73
CA ASN A 52 -1.46 21.48 -3.79
C ASN A 52 -2.96 21.86 -3.89
N LEU A 53 -3.82 20.84 -3.91
CA LEU A 53 -5.28 20.93 -4.00
C LEU A 53 -5.92 21.05 -2.59
N ASP A 54 -7.04 21.76 -2.46
CA ASP A 54 -7.75 21.92 -1.18
C ASP A 54 -8.96 20.99 -1.11
N GLU A 55 -8.74 19.78 -0.58
CA GLU A 55 -9.75 18.71 -0.48
C GLU A 55 -10.38 18.32 -1.84
N PRO A 56 -9.60 17.83 -2.80
CA PRO A 56 -10.13 17.42 -4.10
C PRO A 56 -10.99 16.16 -3.96
N MET A 57 -12.18 16.14 -4.58
CA MET A 57 -13.17 15.08 -4.39
C MET A 57 -13.37 14.19 -5.63
N VAL A 58 -13.35 14.77 -6.83
CA VAL A 58 -13.73 14.11 -8.09
C VAL A 58 -13.17 14.90 -9.27
N PHE A 59 -12.84 14.22 -10.36
CA PHE A 59 -12.30 14.85 -11.57
C PHE A 59 -12.91 14.28 -12.86
N GLU A 60 -12.76 14.99 -13.98
CA GLU A 60 -13.15 14.51 -15.31
C GLU A 60 -12.12 14.91 -16.37
N VAL A 61 -11.67 13.95 -17.20
CA VAL A 61 -10.63 14.14 -18.21
C VAL A 61 -11.26 14.28 -19.60
N LEU A 62 -11.02 15.41 -20.26
CA LEU A 62 -11.53 15.71 -21.59
C LEU A 62 -10.62 15.17 -22.71
N THR A 63 -11.17 15.10 -23.93
CA THR A 63 -10.49 14.54 -25.12
C THR A 63 -9.23 15.30 -25.57
N ASP A 64 -9.03 16.52 -25.09
CA ASP A 64 -7.81 17.33 -25.30
C ASP A 64 -6.74 17.09 -24.22
N GLY A 65 -7.03 16.30 -23.19
CA GLY A 65 -6.17 16.07 -22.03
C GLY A 65 -6.28 17.14 -20.94
N SER A 66 -7.19 18.10 -21.06
CA SER A 66 -7.56 18.98 -19.95
C SER A 66 -8.41 18.24 -18.92
N VAL A 67 -8.33 18.65 -17.65
CA VAL A 67 -9.00 17.94 -16.55
C VAL A 67 -9.76 18.93 -15.68
N PHE A 68 -11.06 18.74 -15.51
CA PHE A 68 -11.82 19.45 -14.49
C PHE A 68 -11.68 18.75 -13.15
N ILE A 69 -11.49 19.51 -12.07
CA ILE A 69 -11.30 19.00 -10.71
C ILE A 69 -12.26 19.77 -9.79
N ALA A 70 -13.05 19.06 -8.99
CA ALA A 70 -13.91 19.64 -7.98
C ALA A 70 -13.35 19.43 -6.57
N GLU A 71 -13.33 20.49 -5.77
CA GLU A 71 -12.85 20.52 -4.38
C GLU A 71 -14.02 20.68 -3.42
N ARG A 72 -13.99 20.00 -2.26
CA ARG A 72 -15.12 19.90 -1.32
C ARG A 72 -15.67 21.25 -0.90
N LYS A 73 -14.81 22.26 -0.73
CA LYS A 73 -15.19 23.64 -0.37
C LYS A 73 -15.88 24.43 -1.49
N GLY A 74 -16.20 23.80 -2.62
CA GLY A 74 -16.99 24.39 -3.71
C GLY A 74 -16.17 24.91 -4.90
N ALA A 75 -14.84 24.87 -4.85
CA ALA A 75 -14.02 25.30 -5.98
C ALA A 75 -14.06 24.27 -7.12
N LEU A 76 -14.39 24.75 -8.33
CA LEU A 76 -14.27 24.01 -9.58
C LEU A 76 -13.06 24.57 -10.35
N LYS A 77 -12.10 23.71 -10.67
CA LYS A 77 -10.84 24.05 -11.34
C LYS A 77 -10.69 23.31 -12.66
N LYS A 78 -9.85 23.82 -13.56
CA LYS A 78 -9.44 23.14 -14.80
C LYS A 78 -7.91 23.13 -14.92
N TYR A 79 -7.35 21.95 -15.12
CA TYR A 79 -5.96 21.77 -15.55
C TYR A 79 -5.86 21.92 -17.08
N ASN A 80 -4.89 22.71 -17.54
CA ASN A 80 -4.57 22.89 -18.96
C ASN A 80 -3.24 22.17 -19.30
N PRO A 81 -3.22 21.18 -20.21
CA PRO A 81 -2.02 20.38 -20.48
C PRO A 81 -0.92 21.13 -21.25
N SER A 82 -1.27 22.24 -21.90
CA SER A 82 -0.32 23.04 -22.69
C SER A 82 0.45 24.03 -21.82
N THR A 83 -0.23 24.73 -20.90
CA THR A 83 0.39 25.65 -19.93
C THR A 83 0.91 24.92 -18.69
N LYS A 84 0.33 23.76 -18.37
CA LYS A 84 0.49 23.01 -17.11
C LYS A 84 0.03 23.79 -15.87
N THR A 85 -0.91 24.71 -16.06
CA THR A 85 -1.58 25.44 -14.97
C THR A 85 -2.86 24.74 -14.54
N THR A 86 -3.29 24.97 -13.29
CA THR A 86 -4.59 24.53 -12.76
C THR A 86 -5.34 25.76 -12.26
N ASP A 87 -6.29 26.22 -13.05
CA ASP A 87 -6.91 27.53 -12.89
C ASP A 87 -8.34 27.40 -12.33
N LEU A 88 -8.82 28.43 -11.62
CA LEU A 88 -10.15 28.45 -11.01
C LEU A 88 -11.23 28.85 -12.03
N ILE A 89 -12.27 28.03 -12.15
CA ILE A 89 -13.35 28.17 -13.14
C ILE A 89 -14.63 28.71 -12.50
N ALA A 90 -14.92 28.28 -11.27
CA ALA A 90 -16.04 28.75 -10.47
C ALA A 90 -15.85 28.42 -8.98
N THR A 91 -16.59 29.11 -8.13
CA THR A 91 -16.80 28.73 -6.73
C THR A 91 -18.28 28.54 -6.48
N ILE A 92 -18.72 27.30 -6.31
CA ILE A 92 -20.08 26.94 -5.94
C ILE A 92 -20.28 27.22 -4.44
N PRO A 93 -21.30 28.01 -4.03
CA PRO A 93 -21.65 28.12 -2.62
C PRO A 93 -22.13 26.78 -2.08
N VAL A 94 -21.41 26.24 -1.09
CA VAL A 94 -21.71 24.95 -0.46
C VAL A 94 -21.72 25.06 1.06
N ASN A 95 -22.44 24.15 1.72
CA ASN A 95 -22.25 23.91 3.15
C ASN A 95 -21.17 22.84 3.37
N THR A 96 -20.38 22.98 4.44
CA THR A 96 -19.30 22.04 4.81
C THR A 96 -19.41 21.52 6.24
N LYS A 97 -20.52 21.80 6.94
CA LYS A 97 -20.65 21.65 8.41
C LYS A 97 -21.99 21.10 8.86
N TYR A 98 -21.98 20.40 10.00
CA TYR A 98 -23.18 20.06 10.75
C TYR A 98 -23.17 20.76 12.11
N THR A 99 -24.33 20.80 12.79
CA THR A 99 -24.47 21.32 14.15
C THR A 99 -25.36 20.38 14.94
N SER A 100 -24.82 19.76 16.00
CA SER A 100 -25.52 18.74 16.78
C SER A 100 -26.68 19.30 17.61
N ALA A 101 -27.50 18.41 18.18
CA ALA A 101 -28.60 18.77 19.08
C ALA A 101 -28.15 19.61 20.28
N GLU A 102 -26.90 19.42 20.72
CA GLU A 102 -26.23 20.17 21.79
C GLU A 102 -25.66 21.52 21.33
N GLY A 103 -25.88 21.91 20.06
CA GLY A 103 -25.41 23.17 19.47
C GLY A 103 -23.95 23.15 18.99
N VAL A 104 -23.28 22.00 18.97
CA VAL A 104 -21.85 21.91 18.62
C VAL A 104 -21.67 21.82 17.11
N SER A 105 -21.13 22.89 16.49
CA SER A 105 -20.84 22.91 15.05
C SER A 105 -19.47 22.31 14.72
N ARG A 106 -19.41 21.49 13.66
CA ARG A 106 -18.21 20.75 13.23
C ARG A 106 -18.20 20.57 11.69
N GLU A 107 -17.05 20.28 11.12
CA GLU A 107 -16.97 19.87 9.70
C GLU A 107 -17.78 18.58 9.46
N ALA A 108 -18.41 18.53 8.29
CA ALA A 108 -19.15 17.39 7.76
C ALA A 108 -18.46 16.89 6.48
N GLU A 109 -18.75 15.66 6.05
CA GLU A 109 -18.27 15.14 4.76
C GLU A 109 -18.88 15.86 3.54
N GLU A 110 -20.00 16.56 3.70
CA GLU A 110 -20.68 17.24 2.60
C GLU A 110 -19.93 18.50 2.08
N GLY A 111 -20.31 18.94 0.89
CA GLY A 111 -19.64 20.00 0.12
C GLY A 111 -20.01 19.92 -1.36
N LEU A 112 -19.07 20.22 -2.26
CA LEU A 112 -19.14 19.86 -3.68
C LEU A 112 -18.53 18.46 -3.87
N MET A 113 -19.38 17.48 -4.22
CA MET A 113 -19.07 16.05 -4.02
C MET A 113 -19.04 15.24 -5.31
N GLY A 114 -19.83 15.67 -6.29
CA GLY A 114 -19.93 15.05 -7.61
C GLY A 114 -19.72 16.07 -8.74
N LEU A 115 -19.01 15.63 -9.77
CA LEU A 115 -18.78 16.30 -11.04
C LEU A 115 -18.88 15.22 -12.11
N THR A 116 -19.63 15.47 -13.18
CA THR A 116 -19.50 14.71 -14.42
C THR A 116 -19.81 15.56 -15.65
N MET A 117 -19.26 15.15 -16.80
CA MET A 117 -19.51 15.76 -18.09
C MET A 117 -20.74 15.11 -18.73
N ASP A 118 -21.54 15.89 -19.47
CA ASP A 118 -22.59 15.33 -20.33
C ASP A 118 -21.96 14.43 -21.44
N PRO A 119 -22.59 13.31 -21.84
CA PRO A 119 -22.08 12.47 -22.92
C PRO A 119 -21.92 13.19 -24.28
N ASN A 120 -22.59 14.34 -24.47
CA ASN A 120 -22.44 15.23 -25.61
C ASN A 120 -21.68 16.53 -25.28
N TYR A 121 -20.87 16.59 -24.22
CA TYR A 121 -20.12 17.79 -23.78
C TYR A 121 -19.39 18.51 -24.92
N ALA A 122 -18.82 17.77 -25.88
CA ALA A 122 -18.17 18.33 -27.07
C ALA A 122 -19.10 19.06 -28.07
N LYS A 123 -20.39 19.20 -27.76
CA LYS A 123 -21.41 19.94 -28.53
C LYS A 123 -22.23 20.90 -27.66
N ASN A 124 -22.58 20.50 -26.43
CA ASN A 124 -23.47 21.27 -25.54
C ASN A 124 -22.73 21.95 -24.38
N HIS A 125 -21.47 21.58 -24.12
CA HIS A 125 -20.66 22.06 -23.00
C HIS A 125 -21.34 21.93 -21.62
N TRP A 126 -22.23 20.95 -21.46
CA TRP A 126 -22.98 20.75 -20.21
C TRP A 126 -22.20 19.95 -19.17
N ILE A 127 -22.15 20.46 -17.94
CA ILE A 127 -21.60 19.75 -16.79
C ILE A 127 -22.67 19.59 -15.71
N TYR A 128 -22.61 18.47 -15.00
CA TYR A 128 -23.48 18.14 -13.88
C TYR A 128 -22.67 18.18 -12.59
N LEU A 129 -23.14 18.93 -11.60
CA LEU A 129 -22.53 19.01 -10.27
C LEU A 129 -23.54 18.53 -9.22
N TYR A 130 -23.06 17.73 -8.26
CA TYR A 130 -23.82 17.32 -7.09
C TYR A 130 -23.18 17.90 -5.83
N TYR A 131 -23.93 18.73 -5.11
CA TYR A 131 -23.40 19.56 -4.03
C TYR A 131 -24.41 19.82 -2.90
N ALA A 132 -23.89 20.14 -1.72
CA ALA A 132 -24.68 20.49 -0.56
C ALA A 132 -25.11 21.95 -0.56
N HIS A 133 -26.43 22.21 -0.51
CA HIS A 133 -26.97 23.58 -0.56
C HIS A 133 -26.52 24.39 0.67
N PRO A 134 -26.07 25.66 0.53
CA PRO A 134 -25.37 26.38 1.61
C PRO A 134 -26.19 26.67 2.87
N THR A 135 -27.52 26.55 2.84
CA THR A 135 -28.41 26.84 3.99
C THR A 135 -29.45 25.75 4.22
N GLU A 136 -30.39 25.56 3.29
CA GLU A 136 -31.41 24.49 3.34
C GLU A 136 -30.77 23.09 3.45
N LYS A 137 -31.40 22.20 4.22
CA LYS A 137 -30.93 20.83 4.47
C LYS A 137 -31.21 19.90 3.28
N LYS A 138 -30.51 20.14 2.17
CA LYS A 138 -30.63 19.33 0.96
C LYS A 138 -29.34 19.31 0.15
N HIS A 139 -29.15 18.23 -0.60
CA HIS A 139 -28.18 18.16 -1.69
C HIS A 139 -28.89 18.39 -3.02
N ILE A 140 -28.18 19.01 -3.96
CA ILE A 140 -28.69 19.43 -5.26
C ILE A 140 -27.82 18.79 -6.34
N LEU A 141 -28.46 18.05 -7.25
CA LEU A 141 -27.93 17.78 -8.58
C LEU A 141 -28.40 18.92 -9.49
N ALA A 142 -27.46 19.63 -10.12
CA ALA A 142 -27.76 20.68 -11.08
C ALA A 142 -26.81 20.66 -12.29
N ARG A 143 -27.31 21.14 -13.42
CA ARG A 143 -26.58 21.25 -14.68
C ARG A 143 -26.33 22.70 -15.05
N TRP A 144 -25.12 22.97 -15.53
CA TRP A 144 -24.67 24.24 -16.09
C TRP A 144 -24.05 24.03 -17.47
N GLU A 145 -23.86 25.12 -18.20
CA GLU A 145 -23.04 25.23 -19.41
C GLU A 145 -21.69 25.89 -19.08
N VAL A 146 -20.60 25.43 -19.72
CA VAL A 146 -19.26 26.03 -19.64
C VAL A 146 -18.96 26.79 -20.93
N LYS A 147 -18.46 28.02 -20.82
CA LYS A 147 -18.01 28.85 -21.95
C LYS A 147 -16.74 29.59 -21.60
N ASP A 148 -15.80 29.68 -22.54
CA ASP A 148 -14.52 30.38 -22.39
C ASP A 148 -13.76 30.03 -21.09
N ASP A 149 -13.80 28.73 -20.73
CA ASP A 149 -13.30 28.17 -19.47
C ASP A 149 -13.81 28.89 -18.20
N GLN A 150 -15.10 29.27 -18.20
CA GLN A 150 -15.87 29.78 -17.06
C GLN A 150 -17.25 29.11 -16.99
N LEU A 151 -17.83 29.06 -15.78
CA LEU A 151 -19.18 28.50 -15.57
C LEU A 151 -20.26 29.58 -15.80
N VAL A 152 -21.22 29.31 -16.69
CA VAL A 152 -22.27 30.28 -17.04
C VAL A 152 -23.40 30.20 -16.00
N GLU A 153 -23.36 30.97 -14.92
CA GLU A 153 -24.34 30.84 -13.82
C GLU A 153 -25.80 31.02 -14.26
N SER A 154 -26.08 31.86 -15.27
CA SER A 154 -27.44 32.02 -15.82
C SER A 154 -27.96 30.80 -16.60
N SER A 155 -27.10 29.82 -16.92
CA SER A 155 -27.49 28.54 -17.55
C SER A 155 -27.98 27.50 -16.53
N LYS A 156 -27.79 27.74 -15.23
CA LYS A 156 -28.06 26.78 -14.15
C LYS A 156 -29.49 26.23 -14.20
N LYS A 157 -29.60 24.91 -14.09
CA LYS A 157 -30.87 24.19 -13.86
C LYS A 157 -30.71 23.15 -12.77
N THR A 158 -31.51 23.25 -11.71
CA THR A 158 -31.68 22.16 -10.72
C THR A 158 -32.40 20.99 -11.39
N VAL A 159 -31.84 19.79 -11.27
CA VAL A 159 -32.37 18.54 -11.84
C VAL A 159 -33.03 17.68 -10.77
N LEU A 160 -32.35 17.48 -9.64
CA LEU A 160 -32.88 16.70 -8.52
C LEU A 160 -32.44 17.33 -7.19
N GLU A 161 -33.35 17.35 -6.22
CA GLU A 161 -33.05 17.69 -4.83
C GLU A 161 -33.21 16.45 -3.95
N VAL A 162 -32.28 16.25 -3.03
CA VAL A 162 -32.26 15.14 -2.06
C VAL A 162 -32.27 15.75 -0.66
N GLU A 163 -33.30 15.43 0.13
CA GLU A 163 -33.40 15.89 1.52
C GLU A 163 -32.29 15.31 2.40
N THR A 164 -31.75 16.10 3.32
CA THR A 164 -30.72 15.67 4.27
C THR A 164 -31.00 16.17 5.69
N GLN A 165 -30.31 15.58 6.67
CA GLN A 165 -30.16 16.14 8.02
C GLN A 165 -28.79 16.82 8.14
N ARG A 166 -28.66 17.74 9.12
CA ARG A 166 -27.43 18.49 9.45
C ARG A 166 -27.16 18.54 10.96
N GLU A 167 -27.60 17.49 11.63
CA GLU A 167 -27.47 17.23 13.07
C GLU A 167 -26.28 16.32 13.37
N VAL A 168 -25.94 15.42 12.43
CA VAL A 168 -24.75 14.55 12.50
C VAL A 168 -24.07 14.41 11.14
N CYS A 169 -22.75 14.24 11.16
CA CYS A 169 -22.03 13.56 10.08
C CYS A 169 -22.41 12.06 10.14
N CYS A 170 -22.54 11.33 9.03
CA CYS A 170 -21.69 11.40 7.83
C CYS A 170 -22.41 10.88 6.56
N HIS A 171 -21.63 10.47 5.55
CA HIS A 171 -21.98 9.72 4.35
C HIS A 171 -22.86 10.48 3.35
N THR A 172 -22.20 11.09 2.36
CA THR A 172 -22.87 11.86 1.29
C THR A 172 -23.05 11.08 0.00
N GLY A 173 -22.14 10.16 -0.34
CA GLY A 173 -22.02 9.64 -1.72
C GLY A 173 -21.59 10.75 -2.71
N GLY A 174 -22.28 10.84 -3.84
CA GLY A 174 -22.01 11.84 -4.89
C GLY A 174 -21.15 11.34 -6.05
N GLY A 175 -20.88 10.03 -6.13
CA GLY A 175 -20.33 9.42 -7.34
C GLY A 175 -21.35 9.48 -8.48
N MET A 176 -20.89 9.80 -9.69
CA MET A 176 -21.73 9.87 -10.89
C MET A 176 -21.08 9.14 -12.06
N THR A 177 -21.91 8.52 -12.91
CA THR A 177 -21.48 7.85 -14.15
C THR A 177 -22.67 7.73 -15.11
N TRP A 178 -22.43 7.41 -16.38
CA TRP A 178 -23.46 7.34 -17.43
C TRP A 178 -23.50 5.96 -18.08
N ASP A 179 -24.68 5.48 -18.44
CA ASP A 179 -24.80 4.35 -19.38
C ASP A 179 -24.83 4.81 -20.85
N LYS A 180 -24.72 3.83 -21.76
CA LYS A 180 -24.73 4.05 -23.21
C LYS A 180 -26.05 4.62 -23.76
N SER A 181 -27.11 4.63 -22.97
CA SER A 181 -28.42 5.20 -23.32
C SER A 181 -28.57 6.65 -22.82
N GLY A 182 -27.52 7.24 -22.22
CA GLY A 182 -27.55 8.60 -21.70
C GLY A 182 -28.21 8.73 -20.31
N ASN A 183 -28.40 7.62 -19.59
CA ASN A 183 -28.94 7.69 -18.24
C ASN A 183 -27.83 7.98 -17.23
N LEU A 184 -28.06 8.96 -16.36
CA LEU A 184 -27.19 9.34 -15.25
C LEU A 184 -27.46 8.45 -14.05
N TYR A 185 -26.41 7.80 -13.54
CA TYR A 185 -26.38 7.17 -12.23
C TYR A 185 -25.79 8.13 -11.20
N LEU A 186 -26.37 8.18 -10.00
CA LEU A 186 -25.92 9.02 -8.87
C LEU A 186 -25.95 8.23 -7.57
N THR A 187 -24.83 8.20 -6.83
CA THR A 187 -24.78 7.60 -5.49
C THR A 187 -25.22 8.59 -4.41
N VAL A 188 -25.98 8.11 -3.43
CA VAL A 188 -26.47 8.91 -2.29
C VAL A 188 -26.27 8.12 -1.00
N GLY A 189 -25.46 8.67 -0.08
CA GLY A 189 -25.22 8.07 1.24
C GLY A 189 -26.46 8.02 2.13
N ASN A 190 -26.42 7.22 3.19
CA ASN A 190 -27.51 7.07 4.16
C ASN A 190 -27.81 8.37 4.93
N ASN A 191 -26.82 9.26 5.05
CA ASN A 191 -26.89 10.52 5.77
C ASN A 191 -27.32 10.36 7.25
N THR A 192 -26.78 9.34 7.92
CA THR A 192 -26.94 9.09 9.37
C THR A 192 -25.59 9.10 10.10
N GLY A 193 -25.60 8.92 11.42
CA GLY A 193 -24.40 8.94 12.26
C GLY A 193 -23.37 7.84 11.93
N ASN A 194 -22.07 8.14 11.96
CA ASN A 194 -21.06 7.09 11.97
C ASN A 194 -20.92 6.46 13.38
N GLN A 195 -21.08 5.13 13.48
CA GLN A 195 -20.81 4.32 14.67
C GLN A 195 -20.33 2.90 14.30
N LYS A 196 -19.98 2.12 15.33
CA LYS A 196 -19.52 0.71 15.23
C LYS A 196 -20.55 -0.25 14.61
N ALA A 197 -21.83 0.08 14.65
CA ALA A 197 -22.92 -0.78 14.15
C ALA A 197 -23.94 0.06 13.38
N ALA A 198 -24.87 -0.62 12.72
CA ALA A 198 -26.05 -0.02 12.12
C ALA A 198 -26.85 0.83 13.12
N GLN A 199 -27.45 1.94 12.67
CA GLN A 199 -28.21 2.83 13.54
C GLN A 199 -29.71 2.53 13.40
N THR A 200 -30.36 2.19 14.52
CA THR A 200 -31.81 1.84 14.57
C THR A 200 -32.51 2.57 15.71
N ASP A 201 -32.20 3.85 15.93
CA ASP A 201 -32.69 4.63 17.06
C ASP A 201 -34.12 5.16 16.82
N GLU A 202 -35.09 4.25 16.93
CA GLU A 202 -36.53 4.51 16.67
C GLU A 202 -37.20 5.48 17.69
N ARG A 203 -36.44 6.09 18.61
CA ARG A 203 -36.98 6.98 19.66
C ARG A 203 -37.41 8.34 19.10
N PRO A 204 -38.42 9.02 19.69
CA PRO A 204 -38.83 10.36 19.27
C PRO A 204 -37.66 11.36 19.27
N GLY A 205 -37.53 12.12 18.17
CA GLY A 205 -36.43 13.08 17.99
C GLY A 205 -35.08 12.45 17.63
N ARG A 206 -35.02 11.16 17.28
CA ARG A 206 -33.77 10.44 16.97
C ARG A 206 -33.67 9.93 15.52
N ALA A 207 -34.54 10.40 14.62
CA ALA A 207 -34.57 9.96 13.22
C ALA A 207 -33.23 10.05 12.48
N SER A 208 -32.39 11.06 12.78
CA SER A 208 -31.01 11.19 12.25
C SER A 208 -30.06 10.02 12.61
N TRP A 209 -30.51 9.12 13.48
CA TRP A 209 -29.84 7.89 13.91
C TRP A 209 -30.69 6.61 13.64
N ASP A 210 -31.57 6.62 12.64
CA ASP A 210 -32.31 5.44 12.20
C ASP A 210 -32.16 5.21 10.69
N ASP A 211 -31.22 4.35 10.30
CA ASP A 211 -30.98 3.94 8.92
C ASP A 211 -32.19 3.26 8.27
N GLN A 212 -33.10 2.71 9.08
CA GLN A 212 -34.28 2.00 8.61
C GLN A 212 -35.29 2.96 7.95
N GLY A 213 -35.40 4.19 8.46
CA GLY A 213 -36.15 5.27 7.81
C GLY A 213 -35.53 5.80 6.52
N HIS A 214 -34.28 5.41 6.22
CA HIS A 214 -33.45 5.99 5.17
C HIS A 214 -32.98 4.95 4.15
N ALA A 215 -31.82 4.30 4.36
CA ALA A 215 -31.27 3.30 3.45
C ALA A 215 -32.25 2.14 3.20
N GLY A 216 -32.89 1.65 4.26
CA GLY A 216 -33.91 0.59 4.23
C GLY A 216 -35.33 1.02 3.83
N ASN A 217 -35.58 2.31 3.62
CA ASN A 217 -36.87 2.85 3.20
C ASN A 217 -36.96 2.93 1.67
N THR A 218 -38.02 2.37 1.08
CA THR A 218 -38.26 2.34 -0.37
C THR A 218 -38.74 3.69 -0.93
N ASN A 219 -39.16 4.61 -0.06
CA ASN A 219 -39.74 5.91 -0.39
C ASN A 219 -38.79 7.10 -0.11
N ASP A 220 -37.55 6.84 0.31
CA ASP A 220 -36.50 7.83 0.54
C ASP A 220 -35.37 7.70 -0.52
N LEU A 221 -34.64 8.79 -0.79
CA LEU A 221 -33.53 8.81 -1.75
C LEU A 221 -32.15 8.56 -1.09
N ARG A 222 -32.06 8.56 0.24
CA ARG A 222 -30.82 8.32 1.00
C ARG A 222 -30.49 6.83 1.13
N GLY A 223 -29.20 6.51 1.08
CA GLY A 223 -28.68 5.14 1.09
C GLY A 223 -29.08 4.35 -0.16
N LYS A 224 -28.96 5.00 -1.33
CA LYS A 224 -29.41 4.54 -2.65
C LYS A 224 -28.33 4.75 -3.71
N ILE A 225 -28.45 4.01 -4.81
CA ILE A 225 -27.95 4.47 -6.12
C ILE A 225 -29.16 4.75 -6.99
N LEU A 226 -29.25 5.98 -7.49
CA LEU A 226 -30.34 6.47 -8.32
C LEU A 226 -29.96 6.35 -9.80
N LYS A 227 -30.95 6.21 -10.67
CA LYS A 227 -30.81 6.25 -12.13
C LYS A 227 -31.95 7.08 -12.74
N ILE A 228 -31.59 8.14 -13.47
CA ILE A 228 -32.50 9.05 -14.15
C ILE A 228 -32.00 9.36 -15.57
N HIS A 229 -32.86 9.93 -16.43
CA HIS A 229 -32.45 10.49 -17.72
C HIS A 229 -32.64 12.01 -17.69
N PRO A 230 -31.57 12.82 -17.52
CA PRO A 230 -31.70 14.27 -17.44
C PRO A 230 -32.10 14.91 -18.77
N GLU A 231 -33.05 15.85 -18.74
CA GLU A 231 -33.61 16.52 -19.92
C GLU A 231 -32.97 17.91 -20.16
N ALA A 232 -33.05 18.36 -21.40
CA ALA A 232 -32.42 19.60 -21.86
C ALA A 232 -32.87 20.87 -21.10
N ASP A 233 -34.11 20.90 -20.59
CA ASP A 233 -34.67 22.03 -19.84
C ASP A 233 -34.29 22.06 -18.36
N GLY A 234 -33.78 20.94 -17.83
CA GLY A 234 -33.47 20.73 -16.41
C GLY A 234 -34.39 19.72 -15.71
N THR A 235 -35.45 19.22 -16.34
CA THR A 235 -36.24 18.11 -15.80
C THR A 235 -35.50 16.77 -15.97
N TYR A 236 -36.14 15.66 -15.62
CA TYR A 236 -35.64 14.32 -15.91
C TYR A 236 -36.79 13.35 -16.17
N THR A 237 -36.54 12.34 -16.99
CA THR A 237 -37.41 11.17 -17.15
C THR A 237 -36.88 9.97 -16.35
N ILE A 238 -37.76 8.97 -16.12
CA ILE A 238 -37.43 7.74 -15.38
C ILE A 238 -37.14 6.64 -16.41
N PRO A 239 -35.93 6.06 -16.46
CA PRO A 239 -35.62 4.92 -17.31
C PRO A 239 -36.40 3.67 -16.92
N GLU A 240 -36.70 2.82 -17.92
CA GLU A 240 -37.18 1.46 -17.64
C GLU A 240 -36.09 0.62 -16.98
N GLY A 241 -36.49 -0.37 -16.17
CA GLY A 241 -35.55 -1.26 -15.48
C GLY A 241 -34.90 -0.68 -14.23
N ASN A 242 -35.49 0.33 -13.59
CA ASN A 242 -35.22 0.70 -12.20
C ASN A 242 -35.88 -0.29 -11.21
N LEU A 243 -35.52 -0.24 -9.92
CA LEU A 243 -35.99 -1.18 -8.90
C LEU A 243 -37.50 -1.12 -8.66
N TYR A 244 -38.09 0.07 -8.82
CA TYR A 244 -39.51 0.31 -8.64
C TYR A 244 -40.13 0.92 -9.91
N PRO A 245 -41.12 0.27 -10.54
CA PRO A 245 -41.83 0.84 -11.68
C PRO A 245 -42.51 2.18 -11.34
N LYS A 246 -42.47 3.13 -12.28
CA LYS A 246 -43.07 4.47 -12.12
C LYS A 246 -44.55 4.37 -11.74
N GLY A 247 -44.92 4.98 -10.60
CA GLY A 247 -46.27 4.96 -10.06
C GLY A 247 -46.55 3.88 -9.01
N THR A 248 -45.57 3.02 -8.69
CA THR A 248 -45.68 2.04 -7.60
C THR A 248 -45.87 2.76 -6.24
N PRO A 249 -46.98 2.55 -5.51
CA PRO A 249 -47.24 3.27 -4.27
C PRO A 249 -46.18 3.04 -3.19
N LYS A 250 -45.86 4.09 -2.41
CA LYS A 250 -44.82 4.09 -1.36
C LYS A 250 -43.41 3.75 -1.85
N THR A 251 -43.06 4.11 -3.08
CA THR A 251 -41.71 3.89 -3.63
C THR A 251 -41.21 5.08 -4.44
N ARG A 252 -39.90 5.25 -4.49
CA ARG A 252 -39.22 6.22 -5.37
C ARG A 252 -38.73 5.54 -6.65
N PRO A 253 -39.32 5.82 -7.83
CA PRO A 253 -38.94 5.16 -9.08
C PRO A 253 -37.57 5.60 -9.63
N GLU A 254 -36.93 6.59 -9.01
CA GLU A 254 -35.54 6.98 -9.26
C GLU A 254 -34.52 5.93 -8.77
N ILE A 255 -34.92 5.03 -7.87
CA ILE A 255 -34.03 4.03 -7.25
C ILE A 255 -33.65 2.94 -8.27
N TYR A 256 -32.35 2.78 -8.54
CA TYR A 256 -31.80 1.60 -9.20
C TYR A 256 -31.35 0.54 -8.19
N SER A 257 -30.70 0.94 -7.10
CA SER A 257 -30.42 0.05 -5.96
C SER A 257 -30.59 0.76 -4.63
N MET A 258 -30.89 -0.02 -3.59
CA MET A 258 -31.11 0.49 -2.23
C MET A 258 -30.38 -0.34 -1.18
N GLY A 259 -30.30 0.18 0.04
CA GLY A 259 -29.63 -0.49 1.15
C GLY A 259 -28.13 -0.28 1.12
N HIS A 260 -27.72 0.98 0.98
CA HIS A 260 -26.32 1.43 1.00
C HIS A 260 -26.06 2.32 2.22
N ARG A 261 -24.82 2.34 2.69
CA ARG A 261 -24.35 3.20 3.79
C ARG A 261 -23.65 4.43 3.23
N ASN A 262 -22.58 4.21 2.45
CA ASN A 262 -21.81 5.27 1.79
C ASN A 262 -21.27 4.74 0.43
N PRO A 263 -22.12 4.65 -0.60
CA PRO A 263 -21.72 4.23 -1.94
C PRO A 263 -20.90 5.36 -2.60
N TRP A 264 -19.62 5.11 -2.89
CA TRP A 264 -18.62 6.17 -3.09
C TRP A 264 -18.33 6.54 -4.56
N ARG A 265 -17.36 5.91 -5.23
CA ARG A 265 -17.14 6.08 -6.68
C ARG A 265 -17.71 4.89 -7.44
N ILE A 266 -18.24 5.18 -8.61
CA ILE A 266 -19.13 4.31 -9.36
C ILE A 266 -18.74 4.28 -10.84
N SER A 267 -18.86 3.12 -11.48
CA SER A 267 -18.69 2.97 -12.93
C SER A 267 -19.74 2.03 -13.53
N VAL A 268 -20.08 2.26 -14.79
CA VAL A 268 -20.79 1.29 -15.64
C VAL A 268 -19.76 0.63 -16.55
N ASP A 269 -19.72 -0.70 -16.55
CA ASP A 269 -18.95 -1.50 -17.49
C ASP A 269 -19.52 -1.32 -18.90
N SER A 270 -18.67 -0.89 -19.83
CA SER A 270 -19.08 -0.54 -21.19
C SER A 270 -19.50 -1.76 -22.03
N LYS A 271 -19.12 -2.98 -21.66
CA LYS A 271 -19.47 -4.23 -22.35
C LYS A 271 -20.76 -4.80 -21.81
N THR A 272 -20.85 -4.98 -20.50
CA THR A 272 -21.96 -5.71 -19.85
C THR A 272 -23.10 -4.80 -19.42
N GLY A 273 -22.85 -3.50 -19.23
CA GLY A 273 -23.78 -2.57 -18.57
C GLY A 273 -23.89 -2.79 -17.05
N TYR A 274 -23.07 -3.66 -16.46
CA TYR A 274 -23.06 -3.88 -15.01
C TYR A 274 -22.50 -2.67 -14.27
N LEU A 275 -23.06 -2.41 -13.11
CA LEU A 275 -22.72 -1.27 -12.26
C LEU A 275 -21.74 -1.72 -11.16
N TYR A 276 -20.66 -0.97 -10.92
CA TYR A 276 -19.63 -1.29 -9.93
C TYR A 276 -19.35 -0.09 -9.02
N TRP A 277 -19.18 -0.30 -7.71
CA TRP A 277 -18.85 0.77 -6.76
C TRP A 277 -18.09 0.28 -5.52
N GLY A 278 -17.46 1.22 -4.81
CA GLY A 278 -16.97 1.01 -3.43
C GLY A 278 -17.96 1.50 -2.38
N GLU A 279 -18.06 0.79 -1.27
CA GLU A 279 -19.04 0.99 -0.19
C GLU A 279 -18.31 0.96 1.17
N VAL A 280 -18.39 2.07 1.93
CA VAL A 280 -17.69 2.19 3.23
C VAL A 280 -18.60 1.72 4.37
N GLY A 281 -18.14 0.76 5.17
CA GLY A 281 -18.88 0.12 6.25
C GLY A 281 -18.67 0.75 7.64
N PRO A 282 -19.25 0.16 8.71
CA PRO A 282 -19.17 0.70 10.07
C PRO A 282 -17.85 0.37 10.80
N ASP A 283 -17.50 1.17 11.81
CA ASP A 283 -16.16 1.17 12.45
C ASP A 283 -15.95 0.08 13.53
N ALA A 284 -16.49 -1.13 13.35
CA ALA A 284 -16.27 -2.26 14.26
C ALA A 284 -15.09 -3.17 13.83
N THR A 285 -14.14 -3.36 14.74
CA THR A 285 -12.98 -4.26 14.60
C THR A 285 -13.30 -5.74 14.85
N GLU A 286 -14.30 -6.02 15.71
CA GLU A 286 -14.62 -7.34 16.26
C GLU A 286 -16.15 -7.57 16.33
N ASP A 287 -16.57 -8.84 16.34
CA ASP A 287 -17.98 -9.22 16.50
C ASP A 287 -18.46 -8.99 17.94
N SER A 288 -19.72 -8.59 18.11
CA SER A 288 -20.26 -8.16 19.41
C SER A 288 -21.78 -8.39 19.53
N GLU A 289 -22.33 -8.15 20.73
CA GLU A 289 -23.78 -8.24 20.96
C GLU A 289 -24.60 -7.22 20.15
N ILE A 290 -24.00 -6.09 19.76
CA ILE A 290 -24.64 -5.06 18.93
C ILE A 290 -24.49 -5.30 17.42
N GLY A 291 -23.72 -6.30 17.00
CA GLY A 291 -23.50 -6.59 15.57
C GLY A 291 -22.15 -7.26 15.25
N PRO A 292 -22.00 -7.75 14.01
CA PRO A 292 -20.71 -8.21 13.50
C PRO A 292 -19.67 -7.09 13.44
N ARG A 293 -18.40 -7.47 13.30
CA ARG A 293 -17.34 -6.60 12.80
C ARG A 293 -17.79 -5.99 11.47
N GLY A 294 -17.49 -4.72 11.24
CA GLY A 294 -17.84 -4.07 9.98
C GLY A 294 -17.01 -4.62 8.83
N TYR A 295 -17.49 -4.45 7.61
CA TYR A 295 -16.73 -4.69 6.38
C TYR A 295 -16.93 -3.51 5.44
N ASP A 296 -15.88 -3.11 4.73
CA ASP A 296 -16.04 -2.33 3.50
C ASP A 296 -16.23 -3.30 2.34
N GLU A 297 -16.85 -2.83 1.27
CA GLU A 297 -17.27 -3.67 0.15
C GLU A 297 -16.89 -3.04 -1.19
N LEU A 298 -16.54 -3.90 -2.15
CA LEU A 298 -16.42 -3.57 -3.57
C LEU A 298 -17.48 -4.39 -4.29
N ASN A 299 -18.56 -3.72 -4.72
CA ASN A 299 -19.81 -4.35 -5.12
C ASN A 299 -20.11 -4.23 -6.62
N GLN A 300 -20.98 -5.12 -7.09
CA GLN A 300 -21.41 -5.25 -8.48
C GLN A 300 -22.93 -5.47 -8.55
N ALA A 301 -23.64 -4.70 -9.37
CA ALA A 301 -25.07 -4.86 -9.63
C ALA A 301 -25.33 -5.16 -11.12
N ARG A 302 -25.60 -6.44 -11.43
CA ARG A 302 -25.98 -6.91 -12.78
C ARG A 302 -27.41 -6.54 -13.18
N LYS A 303 -28.20 -6.08 -12.22
CA LYS A 303 -29.61 -5.65 -12.29
C LYS A 303 -29.95 -4.83 -11.02
N PRO A 304 -31.11 -4.16 -10.94
CA PRO A 304 -31.61 -3.57 -9.69
C PRO A 304 -31.64 -4.54 -8.50
N GLY A 305 -31.43 -4.03 -7.28
CA GLY A 305 -31.43 -4.85 -6.08
C GLY A 305 -31.34 -4.07 -4.75
N PHE A 306 -31.53 -4.81 -3.66
CA PHE A 306 -31.29 -4.36 -2.28
C PHE A 306 -29.94 -4.92 -1.80
N PHE A 307 -29.05 -4.10 -1.25
CA PHE A 307 -27.67 -4.47 -0.85
C PHE A 307 -27.48 -4.51 0.68
N GLY A 308 -28.57 -4.64 1.44
CA GLY A 308 -28.55 -5.16 2.80
C GLY A 308 -28.47 -4.13 3.94
N TRP A 309 -27.80 -2.98 3.75
CA TRP A 309 -27.73 -1.96 4.81
C TRP A 309 -29.14 -1.41 5.12
N PRO A 310 -29.54 -1.25 6.40
CA PRO A 310 -28.74 -1.39 7.62
C PRO A 310 -28.66 -2.77 8.25
N TRP A 311 -29.55 -3.70 7.93
CA TRP A 311 -29.65 -4.95 8.71
C TRP A 311 -28.56 -5.96 8.37
N PHE A 312 -27.82 -5.79 7.28
CA PHE A 312 -26.78 -6.70 6.80
C PHE A 312 -25.52 -5.96 6.32
N VAL A 313 -24.39 -6.66 6.35
CA VAL A 313 -23.10 -6.28 5.75
C VAL A 313 -22.33 -7.54 5.33
N GLY A 314 -21.39 -7.45 4.39
CA GLY A 314 -20.57 -8.55 3.92
C GLY A 314 -21.39 -9.67 3.27
N ASP A 315 -21.12 -10.92 3.65
CA ASP A 315 -21.87 -12.10 3.17
C ASP A 315 -23.16 -12.30 4.01
N ASN A 316 -24.01 -11.28 4.03
CA ASN A 316 -25.21 -11.19 4.88
C ASN A 316 -24.97 -11.38 6.39
N GLN A 317 -23.84 -10.87 6.92
CA GLN A 317 -23.62 -10.77 8.37
C GLN A 317 -24.64 -9.80 8.96
N ALA A 318 -25.64 -10.34 9.67
CA ALA A 318 -26.79 -9.56 10.12
C ALA A 318 -26.56 -8.81 11.44
N PHE A 319 -26.97 -7.54 11.50
CA PHE A 319 -27.11 -6.76 12.72
C PHE A 319 -28.44 -7.09 13.43
N PRO A 320 -28.49 -7.09 14.78
CA PRO A 320 -29.75 -6.99 15.49
C PRO A 320 -30.31 -5.56 15.33
N VAL A 321 -31.64 -5.42 15.34
CA VAL A 321 -32.24 -4.11 15.67
C VAL A 321 -31.95 -3.85 17.15
N PHE A 322 -31.43 -2.68 17.51
CA PHE A 322 -31.10 -2.37 18.90
C PHE A 322 -32.21 -1.54 19.54
N ASP A 323 -32.72 -2.00 20.68
CA ASP A 323 -33.64 -1.23 21.53
C ASP A 323 -32.84 -0.25 22.39
N TYR A 324 -32.81 1.02 21.98
CA TYR A 324 -32.16 2.12 22.70
C TYR A 324 -32.95 2.64 23.91
N ALA A 325 -34.14 2.08 24.23
CA ALA A 325 -34.89 2.38 25.44
C ALA A 325 -34.60 1.35 26.55
N THR A 326 -34.44 0.06 26.22
CA THR A 326 -34.03 -0.98 27.20
C THR A 326 -32.55 -1.37 27.13
N ASN A 327 -31.80 -0.80 26.17
CA ASN A 327 -30.38 -1.05 25.88
C ASN A 327 -30.09 -2.54 25.61
N LYS A 328 -30.80 -3.13 24.64
CA LYS A 328 -30.71 -4.56 24.30
C LYS A 328 -30.78 -4.82 22.78
N PRO A 329 -30.05 -5.82 22.26
CA PRO A 329 -30.28 -6.31 20.92
C PRO A 329 -31.59 -7.10 20.84
N LEU A 330 -32.37 -6.84 19.78
CA LEU A 330 -33.57 -7.59 19.41
C LEU A 330 -33.24 -8.65 18.34
N ALA A 331 -34.27 -9.26 17.75
CA ALA A 331 -34.11 -10.21 16.66
C ALA A 331 -33.41 -9.57 15.43
N LYS A 332 -32.54 -10.35 14.80
CA LYS A 332 -31.96 -10.06 13.48
C LYS A 332 -33.01 -10.28 12.39
N LYS A 333 -32.94 -9.54 11.27
CA LYS A 333 -33.83 -9.73 10.13
C LYS A 333 -33.42 -10.96 9.30
N ASP A 334 -34.34 -11.55 8.54
CA ASP A 334 -34.05 -12.56 7.52
C ASP A 334 -33.62 -11.88 6.21
N PRO A 335 -32.44 -12.18 5.64
CA PRO A 335 -32.00 -11.59 4.36
C PRO A 335 -32.88 -12.01 3.16
N ASN A 336 -33.63 -13.11 3.27
CA ASN A 336 -34.55 -13.58 2.22
C ASN A 336 -35.90 -12.85 2.23
N LYS A 337 -36.32 -12.34 3.39
CA LYS A 337 -37.54 -11.51 3.52
C LYS A 337 -37.38 -10.46 4.64
N PRO A 338 -36.62 -9.37 4.40
CA PRO A 338 -36.45 -8.32 5.39
C PRO A 338 -37.79 -7.60 5.63
N VAL A 339 -38.07 -7.24 6.89
CA VAL A 339 -39.28 -6.48 7.26
C VAL A 339 -38.90 -5.21 8.01
N ASN A 340 -39.14 -4.06 7.38
CA ASN A 340 -38.85 -2.73 7.90
C ASN A 340 -40.04 -2.18 8.69
N THR A 341 -39.94 -2.27 10.02
CA THR A 341 -40.98 -1.90 10.99
C THR A 341 -40.78 -0.52 11.62
N SER A 342 -39.74 0.23 11.23
CA SER A 342 -39.40 1.50 11.86
C SER A 342 -40.55 2.53 11.77
N PRO A 343 -40.79 3.35 12.81
CA PRO A 343 -41.75 4.44 12.77
C PRO A 343 -41.37 5.54 11.75
N ASN A 344 -40.11 5.59 11.31
CA ASN A 344 -39.62 6.50 10.27
C ASN A 344 -39.76 5.93 8.85
N ASN A 345 -40.16 4.66 8.68
CA ASN A 345 -40.34 4.04 7.36
C ASN A 345 -41.65 4.51 6.70
N THR A 346 -41.54 5.39 5.71
CA THR A 346 -42.68 5.84 4.88
C THR A 346 -42.97 4.92 3.69
N GLY A 347 -42.13 3.92 3.46
CA GLY A 347 -42.15 3.01 2.31
C GLY A 347 -42.95 1.72 2.49
N LEU A 348 -42.51 0.69 1.78
CA LEU A 348 -42.94 -0.70 1.95
C LEU A 348 -42.34 -1.27 3.26
N GLN A 349 -43.09 -2.14 3.93
CA GLN A 349 -42.60 -2.84 5.12
C GLN A 349 -41.93 -4.17 4.75
N GLU A 350 -42.57 -4.99 3.91
CA GLU A 350 -41.93 -6.19 3.36
C GLU A 350 -41.00 -5.80 2.20
N LEU A 351 -39.74 -6.23 2.27
CA LEU A 351 -38.71 -5.95 1.26
C LEU A 351 -38.33 -7.22 0.48
N PHE A 352 -37.68 -7.01 -0.67
CA PHE A 352 -37.11 -8.08 -1.48
C PHE A 352 -35.88 -8.71 -0.81
N PRO A 353 -35.47 -9.92 -1.21
CA PRO A 353 -34.22 -10.52 -0.76
C PRO A 353 -33.00 -9.61 -1.00
N THR A 354 -32.00 -9.73 -0.13
CA THR A 354 -30.67 -9.13 -0.33
C THR A 354 -29.98 -9.68 -1.58
N SER A 355 -29.26 -8.81 -2.27
CA SER A 355 -28.37 -9.13 -3.39
C SER A 355 -27.03 -9.65 -2.86
N PRO A 356 -26.30 -10.50 -3.60
CA PRO A 356 -24.98 -10.96 -3.18
C PRO A 356 -23.94 -9.84 -3.33
N ASN A 357 -23.14 -9.62 -2.27
CA ASN A 357 -22.00 -8.71 -2.30
C ASN A 357 -20.78 -9.40 -2.93
N PHE A 358 -19.96 -8.62 -3.66
CA PHE A 358 -18.98 -9.17 -4.60
C PHE A 358 -17.60 -9.40 -3.93
N ILE A 359 -17.06 -8.39 -3.26
CA ILE A 359 -15.86 -8.45 -2.40
C ILE A 359 -16.15 -7.68 -1.11
N TYR A 360 -15.72 -8.19 0.05
CA TYR A 360 -15.88 -7.51 1.35
C TYR A 360 -14.70 -7.79 2.30
N TYR A 361 -14.31 -6.83 3.15
CA TYR A 361 -13.11 -6.97 3.99
C TYR A 361 -13.11 -6.24 5.37
N PRO A 362 -12.62 -6.92 6.43
CA PRO A 362 -12.53 -6.37 7.78
C PRO A 362 -11.32 -5.40 7.93
N TYR A 363 -11.18 -4.77 9.10
CA TYR A 363 -9.93 -4.09 9.50
C TYR A 363 -8.76 -5.07 9.66
N GLY A 364 -9.04 -6.30 10.11
CA GLY A 364 -8.08 -7.40 10.08
C GLY A 364 -7.83 -7.92 8.67
N VAL A 365 -7.07 -9.02 8.55
CA VAL A 365 -6.89 -9.71 7.27
C VAL A 365 -8.21 -10.37 6.86
N SER A 366 -8.61 -10.22 5.60
CA SER A 366 -9.79 -10.93 5.06
C SER A 366 -9.48 -12.40 4.80
N GLU A 367 -10.23 -13.31 5.41
CA GLU A 367 -10.11 -14.76 5.23
C GLU A 367 -10.41 -15.19 3.77
N LYS A 368 -11.33 -14.49 3.10
CA LYS A 368 -11.80 -14.76 1.73
C LYS A 368 -11.04 -13.97 0.66
N PHE A 369 -10.50 -12.80 1.03
CA PHE A 369 -9.84 -11.86 0.11
C PHE A 369 -8.51 -11.30 0.68
N PRO A 370 -7.54 -12.12 1.11
CA PRO A 370 -6.38 -11.66 1.89
C PRO A 370 -5.51 -10.61 1.19
N ALA A 371 -5.55 -10.53 -0.15
CA ALA A 371 -4.83 -9.54 -0.95
C ALA A 371 -5.18 -8.08 -0.61
N VAL A 372 -6.39 -7.79 -0.09
CA VAL A 372 -6.80 -6.44 0.35
C VAL A 372 -6.03 -5.92 1.58
N GLY A 373 -5.28 -6.80 2.25
CA GLY A 373 -4.50 -6.50 3.44
C GLY A 373 -5.35 -6.28 4.70
N SER A 374 -4.82 -5.45 5.59
CA SER A 374 -5.37 -5.08 6.91
C SER A 374 -4.98 -3.64 7.26
N GLY A 375 -5.53 -3.10 8.35
CA GLY A 375 -5.44 -1.68 8.73
C GLY A 375 -6.77 -0.96 8.50
N SER A 376 -6.79 0.36 8.60
CA SER A 376 -7.93 1.19 8.18
C SER A 376 -8.34 0.88 6.74
N ARG A 377 -9.56 1.27 6.35
CA ARG A 377 -10.17 0.96 5.05
C ARG A 377 -11.06 2.11 4.61
N SER A 378 -11.30 2.21 3.31
CA SER A 378 -12.32 3.06 2.69
C SER A 378 -12.41 2.65 1.23
N ALA A 379 -13.33 1.75 0.90
CA ALA A 379 -13.47 1.24 -0.46
C ALA A 379 -13.89 2.34 -1.45
N THR A 380 -12.99 2.74 -2.35
CA THR A 380 -13.25 3.81 -3.32
C THR A 380 -14.06 3.30 -4.51
N GLY A 381 -13.66 2.16 -5.09
CA GLY A 381 -14.15 1.69 -6.40
C GLY A 381 -13.24 2.14 -7.56
N GLY A 382 -13.77 2.13 -8.78
CA GLY A 382 -13.06 2.50 -10.01
C GLY A 382 -13.66 1.88 -11.29
N PRO A 383 -12.99 2.00 -12.46
CA PRO A 383 -13.49 1.55 -13.77
C PRO A 383 -13.08 0.12 -14.14
N VAL A 384 -13.92 -0.57 -14.93
CA VAL A 384 -13.49 -1.78 -15.67
C VAL A 384 -12.68 -1.37 -16.90
N TYR A 385 -11.52 -1.99 -17.14
CA TYR A 385 -10.67 -1.65 -18.28
C TYR A 385 -11.04 -2.42 -19.55
N HIS A 386 -11.41 -1.66 -20.59
CA HIS A 386 -11.54 -2.15 -21.95
C HIS A 386 -10.79 -1.25 -22.93
N ARG A 387 -9.82 -1.80 -23.65
CA ARG A 387 -8.98 -1.06 -24.60
C ARG A 387 -9.76 -0.48 -25.78
N SER A 388 -10.95 -1.01 -26.06
CA SER A 388 -11.88 -0.51 -27.08
C SER A 388 -12.49 0.86 -26.79
N ASP A 389 -12.46 1.29 -25.54
CA ASP A 389 -13.24 2.45 -25.09
C ASP A 389 -12.48 3.76 -25.36
N PHE A 390 -11.19 3.64 -25.69
CA PHE A 390 -10.32 4.72 -26.07
C PHE A 390 -10.23 4.80 -27.61
N LYS A 391 -10.52 5.97 -28.17
CA LYS A 391 -10.44 6.20 -29.62
C LYS A 391 -9.02 6.58 -30.02
N SER A 392 -8.23 5.58 -30.43
CA SER A 392 -6.80 5.71 -30.75
C SER A 392 -5.95 6.19 -29.56
N PRO A 393 -5.90 5.44 -28.45
CA PRO A 393 -5.14 5.79 -27.25
C PRO A 393 -3.64 5.93 -27.58
N ALA A 394 -3.00 6.95 -27.02
CA ALA A 394 -1.55 7.17 -27.14
C ALA A 394 -0.74 6.14 -26.33
N ARG A 395 -1.28 5.68 -25.19
CA ARG A 395 -0.68 4.71 -24.28
C ARG A 395 -1.77 3.80 -23.66
N PRO A 396 -2.40 2.91 -24.45
CA PRO A 396 -3.28 1.92 -23.89
C PRO A 396 -2.50 1.03 -22.92
N TRP A 397 -3.10 0.70 -21.77
CA TRP A 397 -2.61 -0.38 -20.93
C TRP A 397 -2.61 -1.72 -21.71
N PRO A 398 -1.70 -2.65 -21.36
CA PRO A 398 -1.52 -3.88 -22.12
C PRO A 398 -2.71 -4.83 -21.95
N ALA A 399 -2.88 -5.76 -22.90
CA ALA A 399 -4.00 -6.69 -22.98
C ALA A 399 -4.24 -7.50 -21.68
N TYR A 400 -3.23 -7.67 -20.83
CA TYR A 400 -3.33 -8.28 -19.50
C TYR A 400 -4.40 -7.68 -18.56
N TYR A 401 -4.79 -6.42 -18.77
CA TYR A 401 -5.83 -5.74 -17.97
C TYR A 401 -7.22 -5.75 -18.61
N GLU A 402 -7.38 -6.27 -19.83
CA GLU A 402 -8.69 -6.31 -20.51
C GLU A 402 -9.72 -7.12 -19.71
N ASN A 403 -10.91 -6.54 -19.49
CA ASN A 403 -11.99 -7.05 -18.63
C ASN A 403 -11.64 -7.14 -17.13
N LYS A 404 -10.55 -6.53 -16.65
CA LYS A 404 -10.29 -6.42 -15.20
C LYS A 404 -10.95 -5.17 -14.63
N TRP A 405 -11.56 -5.30 -13.45
CA TRP A 405 -12.03 -4.15 -12.70
C TRP A 405 -10.84 -3.53 -11.95
N ILE A 406 -10.53 -2.26 -12.24
CA ILE A 406 -9.49 -1.52 -11.52
C ILE A 406 -10.17 -0.74 -10.39
N ALA A 407 -9.78 -1.01 -9.14
CA ALA A 407 -10.40 -0.41 -7.96
C ALA A 407 -9.33 0.07 -6.96
N ALA A 408 -9.65 1.09 -6.16
CA ALA A 408 -8.79 1.59 -5.09
C ALA A 408 -9.42 1.48 -3.70
N ASP A 409 -8.59 1.51 -2.66
CA ASP A 409 -8.96 1.81 -1.28
C ASP A 409 -8.22 3.07 -0.82
N PHE A 410 -8.99 4.04 -0.33
CA PHE A 410 -8.54 5.35 0.09
C PHE A 410 -7.67 5.30 1.36
N SER A 411 -8.03 4.48 2.35
CA SER A 411 -7.27 4.40 3.61
C SER A 411 -5.99 3.56 3.49
N ARG A 412 -6.02 2.50 2.68
CA ARG A 412 -4.90 1.55 2.48
C ARG A 412 -3.93 1.94 1.37
N GLY A 413 -4.24 3.00 0.61
CA GLY A 413 -3.38 3.54 -0.44
C GLY A 413 -2.98 2.50 -1.49
N TRP A 414 -3.92 1.64 -1.91
CA TRP A 414 -3.68 0.63 -2.95
C TRP A 414 -4.57 0.80 -4.17
N ILE A 415 -4.11 0.24 -5.29
CA ILE A 415 -4.89 0.02 -6.51
C ILE A 415 -4.80 -1.48 -6.82
N MET A 416 -5.95 -2.11 -7.04
CA MET A 416 -6.09 -3.54 -7.37
C MET A 416 -6.63 -3.70 -8.78
N ALA A 417 -6.11 -4.69 -9.51
CA ALA A 417 -6.75 -5.24 -10.70
C ALA A 417 -7.47 -6.52 -10.30
N ILE A 418 -8.79 -6.47 -10.34
CA ILE A 418 -9.68 -7.60 -10.01
C ILE A 418 -9.98 -8.34 -11.31
N SER A 419 -9.53 -9.59 -11.38
CA SER A 419 -9.84 -10.50 -12.46
C SER A 419 -11.20 -11.12 -12.25
N MET A 420 -12.01 -11.15 -13.31
CA MET A 420 -13.33 -11.76 -13.32
C MET A 420 -13.36 -13.03 -14.17
N GLN A 421 -14.40 -13.83 -13.97
CA GLN A 421 -14.80 -14.93 -14.85
C GLN A 421 -15.67 -14.37 -15.99
N GLU A 422 -15.90 -15.16 -17.05
CA GLU A 422 -16.67 -14.73 -18.23
C GLU A 422 -18.13 -14.34 -17.90
N ASN A 423 -18.70 -14.92 -16.84
CA ASN A 423 -20.03 -14.58 -16.32
C ASN A 423 -20.06 -13.33 -15.40
N GLY A 424 -18.92 -12.67 -15.20
CA GLY A 424 -18.77 -11.50 -14.32
C GLY A 424 -18.52 -11.83 -12.84
N ASP A 425 -18.35 -13.10 -12.45
CA ASP A 425 -18.02 -13.49 -11.07
C ASP A 425 -16.55 -13.18 -10.71
N TYR A 426 -16.26 -13.01 -9.42
CA TYR A 426 -14.88 -12.87 -8.95
C TYR A 426 -14.03 -14.11 -9.30
N LYS A 427 -12.75 -13.88 -9.65
CA LYS A 427 -11.75 -14.92 -9.91
C LYS A 427 -10.50 -14.76 -9.05
N SER A 428 -9.90 -13.56 -9.06
CA SER A 428 -8.71 -13.22 -8.29
C SER A 428 -8.51 -11.70 -8.25
N MET A 429 -7.60 -11.20 -7.42
CA MET A 429 -7.16 -9.81 -7.46
C MET A 429 -5.66 -9.71 -7.22
N GLU A 430 -5.05 -8.62 -7.67
CA GLU A 430 -3.62 -8.35 -7.56
C GLU A 430 -3.36 -6.84 -7.46
N ARG A 431 -2.30 -6.43 -6.75
CA ARG A 431 -1.88 -5.02 -6.78
C ARG A 431 -1.42 -4.62 -8.18
N VAL A 432 -1.96 -3.50 -8.65
CA VAL A 432 -1.38 -2.67 -9.70
C VAL A 432 -0.28 -1.85 -9.05
N MET A 433 0.91 -1.83 -9.65
CA MET A 433 2.10 -1.10 -9.15
C MET A 433 2.34 -1.27 -7.64
N PRO A 434 2.76 -2.45 -7.16
CA PRO A 434 2.97 -2.71 -5.73
C PRO A 434 3.87 -1.73 -4.97
N ASN A 435 4.77 -1.00 -5.63
CA ASN A 435 5.63 0.00 -5.02
C ASN A 435 5.03 1.43 -5.06
N TYR A 436 4.04 1.70 -5.91
CA TYR A 436 3.32 2.99 -5.91
C TYR A 436 2.22 3.00 -4.84
N HIS A 437 2.37 3.93 -3.90
CA HIS A 437 1.48 4.11 -2.75
C HIS A 437 0.78 5.50 -2.86
N PRO A 438 -0.35 5.60 -3.57
CA PRO A 438 -1.12 6.84 -3.64
C PRO A 438 -1.65 7.26 -2.27
N VAL A 439 -1.54 8.54 -1.94
CA VAL A 439 -2.02 9.13 -0.69
C VAL A 439 -3.52 9.43 -0.80
N GLN A 440 -4.34 8.56 -0.20
CA GLN A 440 -5.79 8.73 -0.16
C GLN A 440 -6.44 8.84 -1.56
N PRO A 441 -6.36 7.78 -2.41
CA PRO A 441 -6.98 7.75 -3.73
C PRO A 441 -8.52 7.79 -3.62
N ILE A 442 -9.10 8.98 -3.82
CA ILE A 442 -10.53 9.28 -3.62
C ILE A 442 -11.37 9.17 -4.89
N ASP A 443 -10.71 9.16 -6.05
CA ASP A 443 -11.29 8.92 -7.38
C ASP A 443 -10.21 8.37 -8.32
N ILE A 444 -10.57 7.42 -9.19
CA ILE A 444 -9.69 6.86 -10.23
C ILE A 444 -10.47 6.67 -11.54
N LYS A 445 -9.92 7.13 -12.66
CA LYS A 445 -10.58 7.09 -13.99
C LYS A 445 -9.54 6.96 -15.10
N PHE A 446 -9.84 6.24 -16.17
CA PHE A 446 -8.98 6.24 -17.36
C PHE A 446 -9.23 7.49 -18.21
N GLY A 447 -8.16 8.13 -18.67
CA GLY A 447 -8.22 9.22 -19.64
C GLY A 447 -8.30 8.71 -21.09
N PRO A 448 -8.66 9.57 -22.05
CA PRO A 448 -8.82 9.21 -23.48
C PRO A 448 -7.51 8.74 -24.13
N SER A 449 -6.36 9.06 -23.54
CA SER A 449 -5.03 8.58 -23.93
C SER A 449 -4.78 7.10 -23.60
N GLY A 450 -5.61 6.47 -22.77
CA GLY A 450 -5.41 5.12 -22.22
C GLY A 450 -4.66 5.07 -20.88
N ASP A 451 -4.22 6.22 -20.35
CA ASP A 451 -3.58 6.33 -19.04
C ASP A 451 -4.61 6.27 -17.90
N LEU A 452 -4.26 5.66 -16.76
CA LEU A 452 -5.07 5.77 -15.53
C LEU A 452 -4.73 7.07 -14.80
N TYR A 453 -5.74 7.86 -14.46
CA TYR A 453 -5.60 9.01 -13.57
C TYR A 453 -6.08 8.64 -12.17
N VAL A 454 -5.38 9.17 -11.15
CA VAL A 454 -5.61 8.93 -9.73
C VAL A 454 -5.66 10.28 -9.00
N LEU A 455 -6.74 10.55 -8.28
CA LEU A 455 -6.89 11.74 -7.46
C LEU A 455 -6.54 11.39 -6.01
N GLU A 456 -5.41 11.89 -5.55
CA GLU A 456 -4.91 11.77 -4.18
C GLU A 456 -5.44 12.94 -3.35
N TYR A 457 -6.28 12.66 -2.34
CA TYR A 457 -6.87 13.66 -1.44
C TYR A 457 -5.81 14.32 -0.53
N GLY A 458 -4.66 13.67 -0.32
CA GLY A 458 -3.59 14.13 0.57
C GLY A 458 -3.78 13.67 2.02
N SER A 459 -2.91 14.10 2.94
CA SER A 459 -2.87 13.56 4.31
C SER A 459 -3.62 14.36 5.39
N ASN A 460 -4.18 15.53 5.03
CA ASN A 460 -4.95 16.36 5.96
C ASN A 460 -6.46 16.28 5.65
N TRP A 461 -7.25 15.66 6.53
CA TRP A 461 -8.72 15.71 6.43
C TRP A 461 -9.28 17.08 6.76
N PHE A 462 -10.33 17.47 6.02
CA PHE A 462 -11.05 18.73 6.16
C PHE A 462 -10.18 19.99 6.00
N ARG A 463 -9.03 19.84 5.31
CA ARG A 463 -7.97 20.85 5.21
C ARG A 463 -7.15 20.66 3.93
N LYS A 464 -6.50 21.73 3.50
CA LYS A 464 -5.52 21.67 2.42
C LYS A 464 -4.35 20.77 2.77
N SER A 465 -3.87 20.00 1.79
CA SER A 465 -2.64 19.21 1.88
C SER A 465 -1.61 19.72 0.87
N GLU A 466 -0.32 19.57 1.16
CA GLU A 466 0.74 19.81 0.17
C GLU A 466 0.91 18.62 -0.79
N ASN A 467 0.52 17.42 -0.35
CA ASN A 467 0.58 16.17 -1.11
C ASN A 467 -0.76 15.72 -1.70
N SER A 468 -1.80 16.57 -1.68
CA SER A 468 -3.01 16.37 -2.47
C SER A 468 -2.71 16.69 -3.94
N ARG A 469 -3.10 15.81 -4.86
CA ARG A 469 -2.68 15.90 -6.27
C ARG A 469 -3.52 15.03 -7.19
N LEU A 470 -3.52 15.39 -8.46
CA LEU A 470 -3.91 14.53 -9.57
C LEU A 470 -2.64 13.91 -10.18
N VAL A 471 -2.59 12.58 -10.26
CA VAL A 471 -1.49 11.83 -10.88
C VAL A 471 -2.00 11.08 -12.11
N ARG A 472 -1.22 11.05 -13.18
CA ARG A 472 -1.43 10.23 -14.38
C ARG A 472 -0.39 9.11 -14.44
N ILE A 473 -0.85 7.87 -14.45
CA ILE A 473 -0.04 6.67 -14.58
C ILE A 473 0.09 6.33 -16.07
N GLU A 474 1.23 6.68 -16.65
CA GLU A 474 1.55 6.43 -18.05
C GLU A 474 2.12 5.02 -18.24
N TYR A 475 1.61 4.26 -19.21
CA TYR A 475 2.18 2.95 -19.59
C TYR A 475 3.16 3.08 -20.77
N ASN A 476 4.31 2.43 -20.64
CA ASN A 476 5.32 2.29 -21.68
C ASN A 476 5.48 0.83 -22.13
N GLY A 477 4.70 0.44 -23.14
CA GLY A 477 4.87 -0.81 -23.88
C GLY A 477 5.99 -0.79 -24.92
N GLY A 478 6.69 0.34 -25.09
CA GLY A 478 7.84 0.49 -25.96
C GLY A 478 9.17 0.34 -25.21
N ASN A 479 10.20 1.00 -25.73
CA ASN A 479 11.53 1.04 -25.13
C ASN A 479 11.52 1.86 -23.82
N ARG A 480 12.02 1.26 -22.74
CA ARG A 480 12.21 1.95 -21.45
C ARG A 480 13.47 2.82 -21.50
N LYS A 481 13.64 3.68 -20.50
CA LYS A 481 14.89 4.40 -20.28
C LYS A 481 15.78 3.56 -19.36
N PRO A 482 17.11 3.56 -19.53
CA PRO A 482 18.02 2.94 -18.59
C PRO A 482 17.82 3.47 -17.16
N ILE A 483 17.88 2.59 -16.16
CA ILE A 483 18.06 3.01 -14.76
C ILE A 483 19.55 3.28 -14.57
N VAL A 484 19.89 4.55 -14.36
CA VAL A 484 21.25 4.97 -14.01
C VAL A 484 21.50 4.70 -12.53
N GLN A 485 22.59 4.02 -12.24
CA GLN A 485 23.16 3.92 -10.90
C GLN A 485 24.56 4.51 -10.92
N ALA A 486 24.66 5.80 -10.60
CA ALA A 486 25.90 6.52 -10.40
C ALA A 486 26.39 6.27 -8.97
N SER A 487 27.62 5.80 -8.84
CA SER A 487 28.31 5.63 -7.56
C SER A 487 29.74 6.19 -7.60
N ILE A 488 30.34 6.32 -6.43
CA ILE A 488 31.71 6.79 -6.24
C ILE A 488 32.30 6.09 -5.02
N ASP A 489 33.55 5.66 -5.11
CA ASP A 489 34.27 4.99 -4.00
C ASP A 489 34.42 5.88 -2.76
N LYS A 490 34.60 7.19 -2.97
CA LYS A 490 34.73 8.21 -1.93
C LYS A 490 33.97 9.48 -2.32
N LYS A 491 33.03 9.92 -1.48
CA LYS A 491 32.25 11.16 -1.71
C LYS A 491 33.06 12.44 -1.46
N GLY A 492 34.20 12.32 -0.78
CA GLY A 492 35.18 13.38 -0.60
C GLY A 492 36.52 12.85 -0.13
N GLY A 493 37.48 13.74 -0.01
CA GLY A 493 38.84 13.44 0.43
C GLY A 493 39.78 14.64 0.32
N THR A 494 40.87 14.59 1.06
CA THR A 494 41.93 15.61 1.05
C THR A 494 42.67 15.68 -0.29
N VAL A 495 43.04 16.90 -0.71
CA VAL A 495 43.68 17.13 -2.03
C VAL A 495 45.19 16.83 -2.03
N PRO A 496 45.77 16.26 -3.11
CA PRO A 496 45.11 15.83 -4.35
C PRO A 496 44.28 14.57 -4.14
N PHE A 497 42.96 14.70 -4.40
CA PHE A 497 41.99 13.67 -4.06
C PHE A 497 41.73 12.80 -5.27
N GLN A 498 42.00 11.49 -5.16
CA GLN A 498 41.62 10.51 -6.18
C GLN A 498 40.31 9.83 -5.80
N ALA A 499 39.40 9.74 -6.77
CA ALA A 499 38.16 8.97 -6.65
C ALA A 499 37.89 8.19 -7.94
N LYS A 500 37.26 7.02 -7.79
CA LYS A 500 36.76 6.19 -8.88
C LYS A 500 35.24 6.34 -8.93
N LEU A 501 34.75 6.92 -10.03
CA LEU A 501 33.34 6.89 -10.38
C LEU A 501 32.99 5.49 -10.92
N SER A 502 31.77 5.05 -10.66
CA SER A 502 31.26 3.78 -11.16
C SER A 502 29.80 3.88 -11.59
N ALA A 503 29.48 3.27 -12.72
CA ALA A 503 28.13 3.05 -13.23
C ALA A 503 27.59 1.66 -12.87
N ASP A 504 28.29 0.88 -12.03
CA ASP A 504 27.92 -0.50 -11.69
C ASP A 504 26.54 -0.52 -10.99
N GLY A 505 25.68 -1.46 -11.40
CA GLY A 505 24.25 -1.49 -11.03
C GLY A 505 23.34 -0.72 -12.00
N THR A 506 23.89 0.12 -12.89
CA THR A 506 23.14 0.68 -14.03
C THR A 506 22.62 -0.48 -14.88
N LYS A 507 21.32 -0.47 -15.15
CA LYS A 507 20.64 -1.52 -15.89
C LYS A 507 19.71 -0.95 -16.95
N ASP A 508 19.68 -1.61 -18.11
CA ASP A 508 18.53 -1.53 -18.99
C ASP A 508 17.57 -2.69 -18.69
N TYR A 509 16.26 -2.45 -18.78
CA TYR A 509 15.26 -3.49 -18.52
C TYR A 509 14.79 -4.21 -19.79
N ASP A 510 15.06 -3.68 -20.99
CA ASP A 510 14.74 -4.31 -22.28
C ASP A 510 15.95 -5.09 -22.85
N GLY A 511 17.10 -5.05 -22.18
CA GLY A 511 18.32 -5.82 -22.49
C GLY A 511 19.29 -5.11 -23.44
N ASP A 512 19.10 -3.81 -23.70
CA ASP A 512 19.89 -3.07 -24.68
C ASP A 512 21.34 -2.80 -24.26
N ALA A 513 22.21 -2.70 -25.27
CA ALA A 513 23.59 -2.27 -25.08
C ALA A 513 23.68 -0.77 -24.69
N LEU A 514 24.37 -0.49 -23.58
CA LEU A 514 24.44 0.83 -22.98
C LEU A 514 25.70 1.64 -23.36
N LYS A 515 25.53 2.95 -23.50
CA LYS A 515 26.57 3.97 -23.68
C LYS A 515 26.61 4.89 -22.46
N TYR A 516 27.81 5.16 -21.95
CA TYR A 516 28.04 5.90 -20.71
C TYR A 516 28.78 7.21 -20.98
N SER A 517 28.34 8.30 -20.37
CA SER A 517 28.98 9.62 -20.46
C SER A 517 28.93 10.32 -19.10
N TRP A 518 30.07 10.43 -18.43
CA TRP A 518 30.24 11.22 -17.21
C TRP A 518 30.66 12.64 -17.54
N LYS A 519 29.98 13.64 -16.98
CA LYS A 519 30.36 15.05 -17.04
C LYS A 519 30.62 15.57 -15.63
N VAL A 520 31.82 16.05 -15.36
CA VAL A 520 32.23 16.58 -14.05
C VAL A 520 32.42 18.10 -14.13
N THR A 521 31.76 18.83 -13.25
CA THR A 521 31.73 20.30 -13.20
C THR A 521 32.06 20.83 -11.81
N SER A 522 32.49 22.09 -11.72
CA SER A 522 32.59 22.85 -10.46
C SER A 522 32.42 24.35 -10.72
N ALA A 523 32.17 25.13 -9.67
CA ALA A 523 32.02 26.58 -9.79
C ALA A 523 33.30 27.23 -10.35
N GLY A 524 33.18 27.93 -11.48
CA GLY A 524 34.32 28.54 -12.20
C GLY A 524 35.27 27.56 -12.88
N GLY A 525 34.99 26.25 -12.86
CA GLY A 525 35.80 25.21 -13.50
C GLY A 525 35.31 24.83 -14.90
N ALA A 526 36.24 24.58 -15.82
CA ALA A 526 35.90 23.98 -17.11
C ALA A 526 35.40 22.52 -16.92
N PRO A 527 34.33 22.09 -17.61
CA PRO A 527 33.79 20.75 -17.48
C PRO A 527 34.75 19.68 -18.05
N LYS A 528 34.95 18.58 -17.31
CA LYS A 528 35.64 17.37 -17.81
C LYS A 528 34.59 16.32 -18.24
N THR A 529 34.84 15.56 -19.30
CA THR A 529 33.92 14.53 -19.81
C THR A 529 34.64 13.20 -20.03
N PHE A 530 34.01 12.08 -19.67
CA PHE A 530 34.57 10.73 -19.77
C PHE A 530 33.52 9.76 -20.34
N ASN A 531 33.81 9.11 -21.48
CA ASN A 531 32.86 8.25 -22.20
C ASN A 531 33.07 6.75 -21.89
N VAL A 532 33.21 6.42 -20.59
CA VAL A 532 33.41 5.06 -20.08
C VAL A 532 32.57 4.86 -18.82
N ALA A 533 32.20 3.62 -18.49
CA ALA A 533 31.36 3.33 -17.33
C ALA A 533 32.01 3.78 -15.99
N ASN A 534 33.28 3.40 -15.76
CA ASN A 534 33.90 3.49 -14.44
C ASN A 534 35.23 4.28 -14.44
N PRO A 535 35.23 5.62 -14.67
CA PRO A 535 36.46 6.42 -14.77
C PRO A 535 37.05 6.81 -13.40
N SER A 536 38.38 6.80 -13.31
CA SER A 536 39.14 7.38 -12.18
C SER A 536 39.48 8.85 -12.45
N ILE A 537 39.36 9.71 -11.43
CA ILE A 537 39.54 11.16 -11.52
C ILE A 537 40.34 11.69 -10.34
N THR A 538 41.29 12.60 -10.62
CA THR A 538 41.99 13.40 -9.61
C THR A 538 41.42 14.81 -9.50
N PHE A 539 41.27 15.29 -8.26
CA PHE A 539 40.82 16.61 -7.88
C PHE A 539 41.94 17.33 -7.09
N ASP A 540 42.69 18.19 -7.77
CA ASP A 540 43.89 18.86 -7.22
C ASP A 540 43.58 20.15 -6.46
N LYS A 541 42.33 20.63 -6.50
CA LYS A 541 41.88 21.88 -5.89
C LYS A 541 40.71 21.61 -4.94
N PRO A 542 40.68 22.20 -3.73
CA PRO A 542 39.54 22.12 -2.84
C PRO A 542 38.29 22.74 -3.48
N GLY A 543 37.13 22.16 -3.22
CA GLY A 543 35.85 22.67 -3.69
C GLY A 543 34.78 21.58 -3.84
N ILE A 544 33.57 22.04 -4.15
CA ILE A 544 32.44 21.17 -4.49
C ILE A 544 32.46 20.91 -6.01
N TYR A 545 32.42 19.64 -6.38
CA TYR A 545 32.28 19.16 -7.74
C TYR A 545 30.96 18.40 -7.89
N THR A 546 30.40 18.40 -9.09
CA THR A 546 29.24 17.57 -9.46
C THR A 546 29.62 16.65 -10.60
N ALA A 547 29.52 15.34 -10.41
CA ALA A 547 29.70 14.34 -11.44
C ALA A 547 28.34 13.79 -11.89
N SER A 548 27.94 14.11 -13.11
CA SER A 548 26.69 13.65 -13.72
C SER A 548 26.97 12.51 -14.69
N LEU A 549 26.49 11.31 -14.38
CA LEU A 549 26.44 10.19 -15.32
C LEU A 549 25.17 10.32 -16.18
N THR A 550 25.34 10.28 -17.50
CA THR A 550 24.27 10.06 -18.47
C THR A 550 24.47 8.70 -19.12
N VAL A 551 23.39 7.94 -19.24
CA VAL A 551 23.37 6.63 -19.89
C VAL A 551 22.33 6.65 -21.00
N THR A 552 22.70 6.11 -22.16
CA THR A 552 21.83 5.99 -23.34
C THR A 552 21.86 4.55 -23.85
N ASP A 553 20.70 4.00 -24.17
CA ASP A 553 20.57 2.66 -24.75
C ASP A 553 20.87 2.61 -26.27
N ALA A 554 20.63 1.44 -26.88
CA ALA A 554 20.86 1.20 -28.30
C ALA A 554 19.79 1.84 -29.20
N LYS A 555 18.55 2.01 -28.70
CA LYS A 555 17.41 2.62 -29.42
C LYS A 555 17.33 4.16 -29.24
N GLY A 556 18.17 4.73 -28.38
CA GLY A 556 18.38 6.16 -28.19
C GLY A 556 17.69 6.79 -26.98
N ALA A 557 17.01 6.02 -26.12
CA ALA A 557 16.45 6.60 -24.88
C ALA A 557 17.55 6.76 -23.82
N SER A 558 17.43 7.80 -23.01
CA SER A 558 18.49 8.20 -22.07
C SER A 558 17.95 8.71 -20.74
N ASN A 559 18.81 8.62 -19.73
CA ASN A 559 18.56 9.02 -18.35
C ASN A 559 19.88 9.46 -17.70
N SER A 560 19.81 10.18 -16.57
CA SER A 560 21.00 10.72 -15.89
C SER A 560 20.85 10.74 -14.37
N GLN A 561 21.97 10.55 -13.66
CA GLN A 561 22.06 10.74 -12.20
C GLN A 561 23.31 11.55 -11.85
N SER A 562 23.25 12.39 -10.81
CA SER A 562 24.36 13.25 -10.39
C SER A 562 24.82 13.00 -8.97
N LEU A 563 26.13 13.06 -8.75
CA LEU A 563 26.81 12.91 -7.47
C LEU A 563 27.49 14.23 -7.09
N LYS A 564 27.29 14.67 -5.84
CA LYS A 564 28.10 15.74 -5.22
C LYS A 564 29.39 15.13 -4.69
N ILE A 565 30.52 15.78 -4.94
CA ILE A 565 31.86 15.38 -4.52
C ILE A 565 32.50 16.56 -3.78
N ILE A 566 33.15 16.29 -2.64
CA ILE A 566 33.80 17.32 -1.79
C ILE A 566 35.31 17.06 -1.75
N ALA A 567 36.07 17.75 -2.59
CA ALA A 567 37.52 17.69 -2.54
C ALA A 567 38.04 18.72 -1.51
N GLY A 568 38.92 18.31 -0.60
CA GLY A 568 39.55 19.19 0.40
C GLY A 568 39.13 18.96 1.86
N ASN A 569 38.30 17.96 2.15
CA ASN A 569 37.95 17.49 3.49
C ASN A 569 37.90 15.95 3.44
N GLU A 570 38.50 15.22 4.38
CA GLU A 570 38.33 13.76 4.42
C GLU A 570 36.94 13.41 5.01
N PRO A 571 36.27 12.32 4.61
CA PRO A 571 35.09 11.84 5.32
C PRO A 571 35.53 11.14 6.62
N PRO A 572 34.84 11.36 7.76
CA PRO A 572 35.12 10.65 9.00
C PRO A 572 35.02 9.14 8.85
N LYS A 573 35.75 8.41 9.69
CA LYS A 573 35.60 6.97 9.87
C LYS A 573 34.91 6.71 11.21
N VAL A 574 33.72 6.13 11.15
CA VAL A 574 32.99 5.60 12.30
C VAL A 574 33.17 4.08 12.28
N ALA A 575 33.36 3.47 13.45
CA ALA A 575 33.42 2.02 13.62
C ALA A 575 32.56 1.58 14.82
N VAL A 576 31.72 0.56 14.63
CA VAL A 576 30.85 -0.07 15.63
C VAL A 576 31.49 -1.40 16.05
N ASN A 577 32.33 -1.37 17.09
CA ASN A 577 32.94 -2.60 17.60
C ASN A 577 31.96 -3.33 18.52
N ILE A 578 31.76 -4.64 18.30
CA ILE A 578 30.97 -5.52 19.18
C ILE A 578 31.89 -6.57 19.79
N ASP A 579 31.91 -6.67 21.12
CA ASP A 579 32.59 -7.72 21.89
C ASP A 579 31.61 -8.88 22.11
N GLY A 580 31.60 -9.83 21.17
CA GLY A 580 30.65 -10.93 21.15
C GLY A 580 30.41 -11.45 19.73
N ASN A 581 29.17 -11.85 19.46
CA ASN A 581 28.75 -12.33 18.15
C ASN A 581 28.19 -11.16 17.30
N GLN A 582 28.62 -11.08 16.04
CA GLN A 582 28.27 -10.02 15.09
C GLN A 582 27.18 -10.41 14.08
N SER A 583 26.60 -11.60 14.19
CA SER A 583 25.42 -12.02 13.43
C SER A 583 24.16 -12.12 14.29
N PHE A 584 24.30 -12.41 15.59
CA PHE A 584 23.20 -12.76 16.47
C PHE A 584 23.21 -12.01 17.80
N PHE A 585 22.05 -11.50 18.21
CA PHE A 585 21.81 -11.15 19.61
C PHE A 585 21.24 -12.37 20.35
N PHE A 586 21.40 -12.42 21.67
CA PHE A 586 20.90 -13.53 22.48
C PHE A 586 19.95 -12.99 23.56
N THR A 587 18.72 -13.50 23.61
CA THR A 587 17.68 -13.05 24.54
C THR A 587 18.17 -13.06 25.99
N GLY A 588 18.06 -11.91 26.66
CA GLY A 588 18.52 -11.71 28.04
C GLY A 588 20.03 -11.59 28.24
N LYS A 589 20.85 -11.66 27.17
CA LYS A 589 22.29 -11.35 27.22
C LYS A 589 22.52 -9.87 26.88
N PRO A 590 23.47 -9.19 27.54
CA PRO A 590 23.92 -7.88 27.09
C PRO A 590 24.77 -8.00 25.82
N ILE A 591 24.51 -7.12 24.85
CA ILE A 591 25.41 -6.83 23.74
C ILE A 591 26.42 -5.79 24.23
N LYS A 592 27.71 -6.10 24.14
CA LYS A 592 28.80 -5.18 24.51
C LYS A 592 29.26 -4.43 23.27
N TYR A 593 29.26 -3.10 23.31
CA TYR A 593 29.63 -2.26 22.17
C TYR A 593 30.62 -1.15 22.55
N ALA A 594 31.46 -0.76 21.60
CA ALA A 594 32.34 0.39 21.68
C ALA A 594 32.43 1.07 20.30
N ILE A 595 32.16 2.36 20.25
CA ILE A 595 32.19 3.18 19.04
C ILE A 595 33.53 3.90 18.98
N ASP A 596 34.28 3.68 17.90
CA ASP A 596 35.44 4.50 17.57
C ASP A 596 35.07 5.50 16.47
N VAL A 597 35.57 6.72 16.59
CA VAL A 597 35.50 7.73 15.53
C VAL A 597 36.87 8.34 15.33
N THR A 598 37.33 8.35 14.09
CA THR A 598 38.57 8.98 13.65
C THR A 598 38.33 9.82 12.42
N ASP A 599 38.82 11.04 12.44
CA ASP A 599 38.75 12.03 11.37
C ASP A 599 40.12 12.70 11.19
N LYS A 600 40.43 13.12 9.97
CA LYS A 600 41.75 13.65 9.62
C LYS A 600 41.90 15.13 9.95
N GLU A 601 40.82 15.88 9.93
CA GLU A 601 40.75 17.31 10.22
C GLU A 601 40.40 17.57 11.70
N ASP A 602 39.52 16.75 12.28
CA ASP A 602 38.97 16.91 13.64
C ASP A 602 39.64 16.05 14.72
N GLY A 603 40.32 14.96 14.37
CA GLY A 603 41.00 14.07 15.33
C GLY A 603 40.19 12.84 15.68
N SER A 604 40.10 12.45 16.96
CA SER A 604 39.44 11.19 17.33
C SER A 604 38.80 11.20 18.71
N LEU A 605 37.96 10.20 18.98
CA LEU A 605 37.53 9.90 20.36
C LEU A 605 38.72 9.51 21.25
N ALA A 606 39.75 8.87 20.68
CA ALA A 606 40.94 8.41 21.39
C ALA A 606 41.91 9.54 21.78
N ASP A 607 42.01 10.62 20.98
CA ASP A 607 42.77 11.82 21.32
C ASP A 607 41.95 12.92 22.01
N GLY A 608 40.64 12.69 22.19
CA GLY A 608 39.73 13.58 22.92
C GLY A 608 39.34 14.87 22.20
N LYS A 609 39.75 15.06 20.93
CA LYS A 609 39.33 16.22 20.13
C LYS A 609 37.91 16.07 19.60
N ILE A 610 37.53 14.84 19.20
CA ILE A 610 36.13 14.47 19.05
C ILE A 610 35.63 14.05 20.42
N LYS A 611 34.53 14.66 20.87
CA LYS A 611 33.91 14.33 22.15
C LYS A 611 32.79 13.30 22.01
N PRO A 612 32.52 12.48 23.05
CA PRO A 612 31.42 11.51 23.03
C PRO A 612 30.03 12.10 22.75
N ASP A 613 29.76 13.35 23.14
CA ASP A 613 28.49 14.05 22.92
C ASP A 613 28.28 14.52 21.47
N GLN A 614 29.27 14.32 20.59
CA GLN A 614 29.19 14.63 19.16
C GLN A 614 28.85 13.40 18.28
N VAL A 615 28.75 12.21 18.88
CA VAL A 615 28.53 10.94 18.17
C VAL A 615 27.11 10.44 18.40
N ALA A 616 26.31 10.32 17.34
CA ALA A 616 24.94 9.85 17.41
C ALA A 616 24.90 8.31 17.38
N ILE A 617 24.30 7.68 18.40
CA ILE A 617 24.25 6.21 18.55
C ILE A 617 22.81 5.76 18.80
N SER A 618 22.31 4.74 18.09
CA SER A 618 21.01 4.11 18.40
C SER A 618 21.12 2.58 18.45
N ILE A 619 20.23 1.95 19.24
CA ILE A 619 20.09 0.49 19.32
C ILE A 619 18.60 0.14 19.40
N ASP A 620 18.08 -0.42 18.30
CA ASP A 620 16.65 -0.51 18.01
C ASP A 620 16.24 -1.96 17.68
N TYR A 621 15.22 -2.48 18.37
CA TYR A 621 14.62 -3.81 18.10
C TYR A 621 13.37 -3.67 17.23
N ALA A 622 13.29 -4.42 16.12
CA ALA A 622 12.07 -4.61 15.33
C ALA A 622 11.66 -6.08 15.32
N SER A 623 10.39 -6.38 15.04
CA SER A 623 9.86 -7.76 15.05
C SER A 623 10.36 -8.67 13.91
N GLU A 624 10.05 -9.97 13.99
CA GLU A 624 10.43 -10.98 13.00
C GLU A 624 9.83 -10.63 11.62
N GLY A 625 10.69 -10.43 10.62
CA GLY A 625 10.30 -10.09 9.25
C GLY A 625 10.40 -8.61 8.86
N PHE A 626 10.83 -7.71 9.75
CA PHE A 626 11.10 -6.31 9.38
C PHE A 626 12.34 -6.16 8.48
N ASP A 627 12.17 -5.59 7.28
CA ASP A 627 13.27 -5.32 6.35
C ASP A 627 13.94 -3.96 6.61
N TYR A 628 15.21 -4.02 7.03
CA TYR A 628 16.08 -2.86 7.28
C TYR A 628 16.71 -2.26 6.01
N ALA A 629 16.60 -2.87 4.83
CA ALA A 629 17.22 -2.37 3.60
C ALA A 629 16.80 -0.92 3.28
N GLU A 630 15.55 -0.55 3.56
CA GLU A 630 15.02 0.80 3.38
C GLU A 630 15.57 1.80 4.41
N VAL A 631 15.77 1.37 5.66
CA VAL A 631 16.42 2.18 6.72
C VAL A 631 17.86 2.49 6.28
N ILE A 632 18.57 1.48 5.78
CA ILE A 632 19.97 1.58 5.33
C ILE A 632 20.12 2.45 4.07
N GLN A 633 19.11 2.48 3.18
CA GLN A 633 19.16 3.28 1.95
C GLN A 633 18.76 4.76 2.14
N SER A 634 17.91 5.07 3.12
CA SER A 634 17.24 6.38 3.24
C SER A 634 17.96 7.40 4.13
N GLN A 635 18.77 6.98 5.10
CA GLN A 635 19.36 7.85 6.11
C GLN A 635 20.75 8.38 5.72
N ARG A 636 21.05 9.66 6.06
CA ARG A 636 22.37 10.32 5.86
C ARG A 636 22.70 11.44 6.87
N SER A 637 21.97 11.55 7.98
CA SER A 637 22.16 12.61 8.98
C SER A 637 22.39 12.06 10.40
N VAL A 638 22.67 12.97 11.34
CA VAL A 638 22.96 12.71 12.76
C VAL A 638 21.92 13.35 13.70
N ASP A 639 20.87 13.97 13.15
CA ASP A 639 19.85 14.68 13.94
C ASP A 639 18.87 13.73 14.65
N ALA A 640 17.95 14.27 15.46
CA ALA A 640 17.02 13.51 16.30
C ALA A 640 16.09 12.54 15.54
N SER A 641 15.94 12.66 14.22
CA SER A 641 15.28 11.63 13.40
C SER A 641 15.99 10.26 13.48
N THR A 642 17.31 10.25 13.74
CA THR A 642 18.18 9.08 13.89
C THR A 642 17.62 8.02 14.84
N GLN A 643 17.18 8.41 16.03
CA GLN A 643 16.74 7.49 17.08
C GLN A 643 15.49 6.69 16.70
N PHE A 644 14.78 7.12 15.65
CA PHE A 644 13.47 6.59 15.30
C PHE A 644 13.35 6.25 13.81
N ALA A 645 14.46 5.97 13.13
CA ALA A 645 14.46 5.61 11.71
C ALA A 645 13.60 4.36 11.43
N VAL A 646 13.64 3.36 12.30
CA VAL A 646 12.75 2.16 12.25
C VAL A 646 11.28 2.58 12.39
N ALA A 647 10.95 3.38 13.41
CA ALA A 647 9.58 3.86 13.63
C ALA A 647 9.06 4.70 12.46
N GLN A 648 9.91 5.50 11.81
CA GLN A 648 9.54 6.29 10.64
C GLN A 648 9.24 5.42 9.42
N VAL A 649 10.04 4.37 9.16
CA VAL A 649 9.74 3.39 8.09
C VAL A 649 8.44 2.63 8.40
N LEU A 650 8.23 2.19 9.66
CA LEU A 650 6.98 1.58 10.09
C LEU A 650 5.76 2.50 9.90
N ILE A 651 5.85 3.77 10.29
CA ILE A 651 4.80 4.79 10.10
C ILE A 651 4.59 5.13 8.61
N ASN A 652 5.63 5.04 7.77
CA ASN A 652 5.51 5.24 6.31
C ASN A 652 4.83 4.06 5.61
N LYS A 653 5.04 2.84 6.10
CA LYS A 653 4.39 1.60 5.62
C LYS A 653 3.00 1.38 6.21
N SER A 654 2.65 2.12 7.26
CA SER A 654 1.35 2.06 7.94
C SER A 654 0.43 3.20 7.51
N ASP A 655 -0.86 2.98 7.68
CA ASP A 655 -1.94 3.95 7.48
C ASP A 655 -2.04 5.03 8.57
N CYS A 656 -1.16 5.03 9.57
CA CYS A 656 -1.16 6.03 10.67
C CYS A 656 -1.15 7.49 10.17
N LYS A 657 -0.49 7.76 9.04
CA LYS A 657 -0.42 9.08 8.38
C LYS A 657 -1.72 9.53 7.69
N VAL A 658 -2.74 8.67 7.61
CA VAL A 658 -4.11 9.04 7.18
C VAL A 658 -4.77 9.96 8.21
N CYS A 659 -4.59 9.65 9.50
CA CYS A 659 -5.28 10.34 10.59
C CYS A 659 -4.37 11.24 11.44
N HIS A 660 -3.06 10.99 11.48
CA HIS A 660 -2.11 11.70 12.34
C HIS A 660 -0.98 12.36 11.54
N GLN A 661 -0.69 13.63 11.82
CA GLN A 661 0.51 14.32 11.33
C GLN A 661 1.50 14.59 12.47
N PRO A 662 2.80 14.81 12.19
CA PRO A 662 3.79 15.03 13.25
C PRO A 662 3.47 16.21 14.16
N ASN A 663 3.11 17.37 13.59
CA ASN A 663 3.00 18.65 14.30
C ASN A 663 1.65 19.39 14.08
N ALA A 664 0.66 18.76 13.46
CA ALA A 664 -0.62 19.39 13.15
C ALA A 664 -1.80 18.43 13.35
N LYS A 665 -2.92 18.94 13.88
CA LYS A 665 -4.16 18.16 14.02
C LYS A 665 -4.81 17.92 12.64
N SER A 666 -5.16 16.66 12.36
CA SER A 666 -5.95 16.19 11.21
C SER A 666 -7.25 15.58 11.75
N VAL A 667 -7.67 14.39 11.30
CA VAL A 667 -8.72 13.57 11.94
C VAL A 667 -8.38 13.35 13.42
N GLY A 668 -7.16 12.84 13.67
CA GLY A 668 -6.61 12.59 14.99
C GLY A 668 -5.77 13.76 15.52
N PRO A 669 -5.38 13.69 16.81
CA PRO A 669 -4.33 14.54 17.36
C PRO A 669 -3.01 14.36 16.60
N SER A 670 -2.14 15.38 16.60
CA SER A 670 -0.78 15.21 16.08
C SER A 670 0.07 14.29 16.98
N PHE A 671 1.18 13.76 16.45
CA PHE A 671 2.15 13.05 17.30
C PHE A 671 2.67 13.96 18.42
N ALA A 672 2.91 15.25 18.13
CA ALA A 672 3.26 16.26 19.12
C ALA A 672 2.16 16.48 20.19
N ASP A 673 0.88 16.47 19.83
CA ASP A 673 -0.23 16.54 20.81
C ASP A 673 -0.22 15.32 21.74
N ILE A 674 -0.01 14.12 21.19
CA ILE A 674 0.07 12.87 21.96
C ILE A 674 1.29 12.92 22.91
N SER A 675 2.47 13.26 22.40
CA SER A 675 3.70 13.47 23.18
C SER A 675 3.44 14.42 24.35
N ASN A 676 2.87 15.60 24.09
CA ASN A 676 2.61 16.61 25.13
C ASN A 676 1.56 16.15 26.15
N LYS A 677 0.48 15.46 25.74
CA LYS A 677 -0.57 14.98 26.65
C LYS A 677 -0.09 13.88 27.60
N TYR A 678 0.82 13.02 27.14
CA TYR A 678 1.34 11.89 27.92
C TYR A 678 2.75 12.13 28.49
N LYS A 679 3.28 13.35 28.37
CA LYS A 679 4.62 13.71 28.85
C LYS A 679 4.77 13.44 30.35
N GLY A 680 5.82 12.70 30.71
CA GLY A 680 6.08 12.30 32.10
C GLY A 680 5.16 11.21 32.66
N GLN A 681 4.28 10.61 31.86
CA GLN A 681 3.40 9.51 32.28
C GLN A 681 3.90 8.17 31.73
N ASN A 682 3.73 7.08 32.49
CA ASN A 682 4.01 5.73 31.98
C ASN A 682 2.86 5.23 31.08
N ALA A 683 2.70 5.86 29.91
CA ALA A 683 1.56 5.65 29.01
C ALA A 683 1.82 4.62 27.88
N ASN A 684 3.05 4.11 27.76
CA ASN A 684 3.51 3.33 26.61
C ASN A 684 2.61 2.12 26.30
N GLU A 685 2.41 1.21 27.27
CA GLU A 685 1.58 0.02 27.11
C GLU A 685 0.11 0.34 26.78
N ILE A 686 -0.43 1.41 27.36
CA ILE A 686 -1.80 1.88 27.13
C ILE A 686 -1.93 2.37 25.69
N LEU A 687 -0.94 3.10 25.17
CA LEU A 687 -0.90 3.60 23.80
C LEU A 687 -0.63 2.48 22.79
N VAL A 688 0.22 1.50 23.08
CA VAL A 688 0.41 0.30 22.23
C VAL A 688 -0.92 -0.46 22.10
N LYS A 689 -1.60 -0.72 23.22
CA LYS A 689 -2.95 -1.31 23.20
C LYS A 689 -3.94 -0.45 22.41
N LYS A 690 -3.83 0.89 22.49
CA LYS A 690 -4.67 1.83 21.74
C LYS A 690 -4.41 1.79 20.23
N VAL A 691 -3.16 1.64 19.78
CA VAL A 691 -2.83 1.46 18.35
C VAL A 691 -3.42 0.15 17.82
N LEU A 692 -3.23 -0.95 18.54
CA LEU A 692 -3.67 -2.28 18.11
C LEU A 692 -5.20 -2.44 18.12
N GLN A 693 -5.90 -1.88 19.11
CA GLN A 693 -7.35 -2.06 19.30
C GLN A 693 -8.21 -0.85 18.86
N GLY A 694 -7.63 0.35 18.75
CA GLY A 694 -8.32 1.58 18.36
C GLY A 694 -9.22 2.19 19.45
N GLY A 695 -10.30 2.86 19.01
CA GLY A 695 -11.40 3.39 19.81
C GLY A 695 -11.40 4.91 20.01
N SER A 696 -12.51 5.42 20.55
CA SER A 696 -12.88 6.85 20.61
C SER A 696 -12.65 7.51 21.99
N GLY A 697 -13.23 8.71 22.19
CA GLY A 697 -13.47 9.36 23.48
C GLY A 697 -12.32 10.23 23.99
N VAL A 698 -11.08 9.74 23.89
CA VAL A 698 -9.89 10.39 24.51
C VAL A 698 -9.53 11.74 23.87
N TRP A 699 -9.97 11.99 22.63
CA TRP A 699 -9.63 13.17 21.83
C TRP A 699 -10.84 13.79 21.09
N GLY A 700 -12.05 13.31 21.40
CA GLY A 700 -13.29 13.62 20.69
C GLY A 700 -14.10 12.36 20.39
N GLU A 701 -15.20 12.51 19.67
CA GLU A 701 -16.11 11.42 19.29
C GLU A 701 -15.53 10.50 18.20
N VAL A 702 -14.69 11.04 17.30
CA VAL A 702 -14.08 10.27 16.21
C VAL A 702 -13.27 9.11 16.78
N ALA A 703 -13.54 7.90 16.29
CA ALA A 703 -12.81 6.69 16.67
C ALA A 703 -11.47 6.61 15.93
N MET A 704 -10.43 6.18 16.64
CA MET A 704 -9.20 5.71 16.00
C MET A 704 -9.42 4.26 15.52
N PRO A 705 -9.13 3.90 14.25
CA PRO A 705 -9.09 2.50 13.82
C PRO A 705 -8.09 1.65 14.62
N GLY A 706 -8.37 0.36 14.75
CA GLY A 706 -7.42 -0.61 15.31
C GLY A 706 -6.49 -1.16 14.22
N HIS A 707 -5.24 -1.42 14.58
CA HIS A 707 -4.23 -2.03 13.72
C HIS A 707 -3.90 -3.46 14.21
N PRO A 708 -4.87 -4.41 14.26
CA PRO A 708 -4.71 -5.69 14.97
C PRO A 708 -3.71 -6.66 14.32
N ALA A 709 -3.25 -6.37 13.09
CA ALA A 709 -2.23 -7.14 12.38
C ALA A 709 -0.80 -6.58 12.54
N LEU A 710 -0.65 -5.41 13.16
CA LEU A 710 0.67 -4.82 13.44
C LEU A 710 1.33 -5.60 14.60
N PRO A 711 2.60 -6.04 14.49
CA PRO A 711 3.31 -6.69 15.59
C PRO A 711 3.38 -5.80 16.83
N VAL A 712 3.29 -6.40 18.02
CA VAL A 712 3.28 -5.66 19.30
C VAL A 712 4.57 -4.86 19.49
N ALA A 713 5.71 -5.40 19.04
CA ALA A 713 6.99 -4.69 19.12
C ALA A 713 7.10 -3.51 18.14
N ASP A 714 6.56 -3.65 16.93
CA ASP A 714 6.52 -2.56 15.95
C ASP A 714 5.61 -1.42 16.45
N ALA A 715 4.46 -1.75 17.03
CA ALA A 715 3.57 -0.79 17.68
C ALA A 715 4.25 -0.08 18.88
N ASP A 716 5.07 -0.78 19.67
CA ASP A 716 5.87 -0.23 20.77
C ASP A 716 6.98 0.73 20.27
N VAL A 717 7.66 0.39 19.18
CA VAL A 717 8.63 1.27 18.50
C VAL A 717 7.96 2.55 17.97
N ILE A 718 6.78 2.42 17.35
CA ILE A 718 5.97 3.57 16.88
C ILE A 718 5.54 4.45 18.06
N VAL A 719 5.03 3.86 19.15
CA VAL A 719 4.57 4.62 20.33
C VAL A 719 5.72 5.34 21.03
N LYS A 720 6.91 4.74 21.10
CA LYS A 720 8.12 5.40 21.64
C LYS A 720 8.52 6.63 20.83
N TYR A 721 8.51 6.54 19.49
CA TYR A 721 8.71 7.70 18.63
C TYR A 721 7.66 8.79 18.87
N ILE A 722 6.37 8.42 18.94
CA ILE A 722 5.28 9.38 19.17
C ILE A 722 5.45 10.06 20.54
N LEU A 723 5.79 9.33 21.59
CA LEU A 723 6.02 9.92 22.92
C LEU A 723 7.24 10.86 22.94
N ALA A 724 8.31 10.52 22.22
CA ALA A 724 9.52 11.33 22.11
C ALA A 724 9.45 12.43 21.03
N SER A 725 8.37 12.55 20.25
CA SER A 725 8.34 13.39 19.05
C SER A 725 8.44 14.91 19.29
N THR A 726 8.39 15.36 20.55
CA THR A 726 8.61 16.77 20.96
C THR A 726 9.96 17.01 21.62
N GLU A 727 10.78 15.96 21.80
CA GLU A 727 12.09 16.05 22.43
C GLU A 727 13.14 16.47 21.39
N LYS A 728 14.10 17.31 21.83
CA LYS A 728 15.14 17.89 20.97
C LYS A 728 16.52 17.28 21.20
N THR A 729 16.56 16.14 21.89
CA THR A 729 17.79 15.43 22.24
C THR A 729 18.33 14.66 21.05
N LEU A 730 19.57 14.94 20.69
CA LEU A 730 20.45 13.99 20.02
C LEU A 730 20.67 12.80 20.97
N SER A 731 20.89 11.61 20.42
CA SER A 731 20.83 10.36 21.20
C SER A 731 21.84 10.30 22.37
N THR A 732 21.47 9.61 23.44
CA THR A 732 22.10 9.69 24.77
C THR A 732 22.82 8.41 25.22
N LEU A 733 23.03 7.45 24.31
CA LEU A 733 23.84 6.26 24.60
C LEU A 733 25.34 6.63 24.70
N PRO A 734 26.09 6.08 25.67
CA PRO A 734 27.53 6.32 25.76
C PRO A 734 28.28 5.65 24.60
N VAL A 735 29.41 6.23 24.18
CA VAL A 735 30.30 5.64 23.14
C VAL A 735 30.86 4.26 23.49
N LYS A 736 30.70 3.77 24.72
CA LYS A 736 30.98 2.40 25.13
C LYS A 736 30.00 1.96 26.21
N GLY A 737 29.43 0.76 26.07
CA GLY A 737 28.46 0.27 27.04
C GLY A 737 28.01 -1.18 26.82
N GLU A 738 27.02 -1.58 27.61
CA GLU A 738 26.33 -2.86 27.52
C GLU A 738 24.83 -2.61 27.36
N TYR A 739 24.19 -3.27 26.40
CA TYR A 739 22.77 -3.11 26.09
C TYR A 739 22.09 -4.47 25.98
N THR A 740 21.10 -4.74 26.82
CA THR A 740 20.25 -5.94 26.72
C THR A 740 18.97 -5.59 25.96
N PRO A 741 18.69 -6.20 24.81
CA PRO A 741 17.47 -5.95 24.04
C PRO A 741 16.20 -6.20 24.87
N LYS A 742 15.31 -5.20 24.90
CA LYS A 742 14.02 -5.26 25.57
C LYS A 742 12.95 -5.76 24.60
N ILE A 743 12.80 -7.07 24.52
CA ILE A 743 11.73 -7.74 23.76
C ILE A 743 10.37 -7.41 24.44
N PRO A 744 9.40 -6.81 23.72
CA PRO A 744 8.10 -6.44 24.29
C PRO A 744 7.24 -7.66 24.69
N GLU A 745 6.32 -7.47 25.64
CA GLU A 745 5.45 -8.55 26.10
C GLU A 745 4.57 -9.08 24.95
N LYS A 746 4.52 -10.40 24.77
CA LYS A 746 3.85 -11.14 23.68
C LYS A 746 4.55 -11.08 22.31
N ASP A 747 5.66 -10.36 22.17
CA ASP A 747 6.57 -10.59 21.04
C ASP A 747 7.22 -11.98 21.17
N ASN A 748 7.60 -12.58 20.05
CA ASN A 748 8.14 -13.94 20.04
C ASN A 748 9.66 -14.01 20.28
N GLY A 749 10.34 -12.86 20.36
CA GLY A 749 11.79 -12.73 20.57
C GLY A 749 12.64 -13.09 19.36
N LYS A 750 12.05 -13.18 18.15
CA LYS A 750 12.73 -13.56 16.90
C LYS A 750 12.93 -12.40 15.93
N GLY A 751 12.75 -11.18 16.42
CA GLY A 751 13.07 -9.96 15.71
C GLY A 751 14.57 -9.77 15.49
N THR A 752 14.96 -8.52 15.31
CA THR A 752 16.31 -8.11 14.94
C THR A 752 16.67 -6.81 15.65
N VAL A 753 17.94 -6.65 15.99
CA VAL A 753 18.51 -5.47 16.65
C VAL A 753 19.44 -4.76 15.67
N LEU A 754 19.09 -3.53 15.30
CA LEU A 754 19.98 -2.62 14.60
C LEU A 754 20.80 -1.83 15.62
N ILE A 755 22.11 -1.81 15.45
CA ILE A 755 23.03 -0.90 16.16
C ILE A 755 23.57 0.07 15.10
N ARG A 756 23.42 1.38 15.32
CA ARG A 756 23.94 2.42 14.43
C ARG A 756 24.82 3.40 15.21
N ALA A 757 25.93 3.83 14.60
CA ALA A 757 26.69 5.00 15.02
C ALA A 757 26.91 5.94 13.84
N ALA A 758 26.92 7.26 14.08
CA ALA A 758 27.17 8.28 13.06
C ALA A 758 27.83 9.54 13.64
N PHE A 759 28.65 10.21 12.82
CA PHE A 759 29.37 11.43 13.18
C PHE A 759 29.45 12.39 11.97
N THR A 760 29.51 13.69 12.25
CA THR A 760 29.66 14.76 11.25
C THR A 760 30.84 15.65 11.64
N ASP A 761 31.77 15.88 10.71
CA ASP A 761 32.94 16.74 10.92
C ASP A 761 32.59 18.25 10.93
N ARG A 762 33.60 19.08 11.23
CA ARG A 762 33.55 20.53 11.04
C ARG A 762 33.94 20.93 9.62
N ALA A 763 33.12 21.77 9.01
CA ALA A 763 33.39 22.37 7.70
C ALA A 763 34.72 23.15 7.70
N VAL A 764 35.61 22.82 6.75
CA VAL A 764 36.87 23.55 6.54
C VAL A 764 36.56 24.97 6.08
N SER A 765 37.23 25.96 6.69
CA SER A 765 36.93 27.39 6.49
C SER A 765 38.08 28.19 5.87
N GLY A 766 37.83 29.44 5.51
CA GLY A 766 38.80 30.33 4.85
C GLY A 766 38.86 30.17 3.33
N ALA A 767 40.01 30.48 2.72
CA ALA A 767 40.18 30.53 1.25
C ALA A 767 40.10 29.16 0.52
N LYS A 768 39.79 28.09 1.24
CA LYS A 768 39.58 26.71 0.74
C LYS A 768 38.24 26.13 1.22
N ALA A 769 37.27 26.98 1.54
CA ALA A 769 36.05 26.59 2.24
C ALA A 769 35.30 25.43 1.56
N VAL A 770 35.05 24.37 2.32
CA VAL A 770 34.27 23.20 1.89
C VAL A 770 33.33 22.74 3.03
N PRO A 771 32.12 22.27 2.71
CA PRO A 771 31.13 21.87 3.70
C PRO A 771 31.56 20.60 4.43
N SER A 772 30.99 20.39 5.62
CA SER A 772 31.22 19.18 6.40
C SER A 772 30.66 17.92 5.74
N GLN A 773 31.16 16.77 6.18
CA GLN A 773 30.72 15.44 5.76
C GLN A 773 30.23 14.63 6.96
N THR A 774 29.34 13.68 6.66
CA THR A 774 28.74 12.76 7.63
C THR A 774 29.07 11.33 7.22
N SER A 775 29.49 10.53 8.19
CA SER A 775 29.70 9.09 8.05
C SER A 775 28.92 8.33 9.10
N GLU A 776 28.56 7.09 8.79
CA GLU A 776 27.81 6.19 9.65
C GLU A 776 28.29 4.75 9.46
N GLU A 777 28.06 3.90 10.47
CA GLU A 777 28.08 2.44 10.33
C GLU A 777 26.87 1.84 11.04
N MET A 778 26.38 0.71 10.50
CA MET A 778 25.24 -0.04 10.99
C MET A 778 25.57 -1.53 11.07
N ILE A 779 25.31 -2.16 12.21
CA ILE A 779 25.37 -3.61 12.39
C ILE A 779 23.98 -4.14 12.72
N VAL A 780 23.57 -5.20 12.01
CA VAL A 780 22.27 -5.85 12.15
C VAL A 780 22.46 -7.21 12.80
N LEU A 781 22.01 -7.36 14.05
CA LEU A 781 22.03 -8.61 14.80
C LEU A 781 20.65 -9.25 14.75
N ARG A 782 20.53 -10.41 14.12
CA ARG A 782 19.26 -11.17 13.99
C ARG A 782 19.07 -12.15 15.15
N SER A 783 17.88 -12.72 15.24
CA SER A 783 17.61 -13.87 16.13
C SER A 783 18.60 -15.02 15.86
N PRO A 784 19.04 -15.79 16.87
CA PRO A 784 19.91 -16.95 16.68
C PRO A 784 19.13 -18.19 16.18
N GLU A 785 17.96 -18.00 15.57
CA GLU A 785 17.19 -19.03 14.87
C GLU A 785 16.99 -18.57 13.42
N LEU A 786 17.45 -19.37 12.45
CA LEU A 786 17.29 -19.16 11.01
C LEU A 786 16.34 -20.21 10.41
N ASN A 787 15.59 -19.83 9.38
CA ASN A 787 14.81 -20.79 8.60
C ASN A 787 15.70 -21.49 7.57
N ALA A 788 15.52 -22.81 7.38
CA ALA A 788 16.20 -23.53 6.31
C ALA A 788 15.85 -22.99 4.91
N ALA A 789 14.68 -22.36 4.76
CA ALA A 789 14.21 -21.70 3.55
C ALA A 789 14.95 -20.39 3.20
N GLU A 790 15.69 -19.80 4.14
CA GLU A 790 16.42 -18.53 3.98
C GLU A 790 17.88 -18.74 3.54
N ALA A 791 18.27 -20.00 3.26
CA ALA A 791 19.61 -20.35 2.82
C ALA A 791 20.00 -19.64 1.51
N ASN A 792 21.16 -18.97 1.51
CA ASN A 792 21.73 -18.28 0.36
C ASN A 792 21.98 -19.20 -0.84
N VAL A 793 22.17 -20.51 -0.59
CA VAL A 793 22.22 -21.56 -1.61
C VAL A 793 21.36 -22.74 -1.15
N VAL A 794 20.53 -23.26 -2.04
CA VAL A 794 19.88 -24.57 -1.91
C VAL A 794 20.14 -25.35 -3.21
N LYS A 795 20.71 -26.55 -3.13
CA LYS A 795 20.96 -27.44 -4.27
C LYS A 795 20.58 -28.87 -3.95
N GLY A 796 19.93 -29.54 -4.90
CA GLY A 796 19.54 -30.95 -4.79
C GLY A 796 18.49 -31.24 -3.72
N ALA A 797 17.63 -30.27 -3.38
CA ALA A 797 16.61 -30.37 -2.35
C ALA A 797 15.32 -29.65 -2.78
N GLU A 798 14.17 -30.09 -2.28
CA GLU A 798 12.85 -29.49 -2.60
C GLU A 798 12.35 -28.53 -1.50
N MET A 799 11.46 -27.60 -1.88
CA MET A 799 10.79 -26.67 -0.97
C MET A 799 9.35 -27.12 -0.70
N LYS A 800 8.98 -27.28 0.58
CA LYS A 800 7.67 -27.81 1.01
C LYS A 800 7.00 -26.87 2.02
N ALA A 801 5.80 -26.37 1.70
CA ALA A 801 5.03 -25.51 2.59
C ALA A 801 4.44 -26.29 3.78
N LEU A 802 4.44 -25.71 4.98
CA LEU A 802 4.03 -26.34 6.24
C LEU A 802 2.56 -26.03 6.64
N GLY A 803 1.66 -25.98 5.66
CA GLY A 803 0.20 -25.95 5.88
C GLY A 803 -0.38 -24.61 6.34
N THR A 804 -1.69 -24.62 6.61
CA THR A 804 -2.54 -23.42 6.77
C THR A 804 -2.41 -22.68 8.11
N ALA A 805 -1.38 -22.98 8.91
CA ALA A 805 -1.18 -22.42 10.25
C ALA A 805 0.03 -21.46 10.35
N GLY A 806 0.50 -20.91 9.23
CA GLY A 806 1.59 -19.92 9.21
C GLY A 806 2.98 -20.48 9.54
N LEU A 807 3.18 -21.81 9.48
CA LEU A 807 4.41 -22.47 9.94
C LEU A 807 5.61 -22.36 8.97
N GLY A 808 5.48 -21.61 7.88
CA GLY A 808 6.55 -21.38 6.90
C GLY A 808 6.79 -22.55 5.93
N PHE A 809 8.05 -22.70 5.50
CA PHE A 809 8.50 -23.77 4.61
C PHE A 809 9.51 -24.69 5.32
N ALA A 810 9.65 -25.91 4.83
CA ALA A 810 10.76 -26.81 5.10
C ALA A 810 11.48 -27.16 3.80
N VAL A 811 12.76 -27.46 3.90
CA VAL A 811 13.61 -27.99 2.84
C VAL A 811 13.67 -29.51 2.97
N VAL A 812 13.53 -30.21 1.85
CA VAL A 812 13.54 -31.68 1.76
C VAL A 812 14.78 -32.12 0.99
N PRO A 813 15.93 -32.34 1.66
CA PRO A 813 17.15 -32.82 1.01
C PRO A 813 17.06 -34.28 0.55
N PHE A 814 17.64 -34.54 -0.62
CA PHE A 814 18.01 -35.84 -1.17
C PHE A 814 19.48 -36.18 -0.82
N ALA A 815 20.03 -37.26 -1.39
CA ALA A 815 21.44 -37.59 -1.24
C ALA A 815 22.34 -36.57 -1.95
N ASN A 816 23.37 -36.08 -1.25
CA ASN A 816 24.31 -35.04 -1.68
C ASN A 816 23.67 -33.64 -1.89
N SER A 817 22.56 -33.34 -1.20
CA SER A 817 22.05 -31.97 -1.13
C SER A 817 23.02 -31.04 -0.41
N LEU A 818 22.92 -29.76 -0.75
CA LEU A 818 23.69 -28.67 -0.15
C LEU A 818 22.77 -27.51 0.21
N LEU A 819 22.86 -27.03 1.45
CA LEU A 819 22.35 -25.73 1.87
C LEU A 819 23.52 -24.86 2.34
N ALA A 820 23.48 -23.55 2.11
CA ALA A 820 24.52 -22.62 2.58
C ALA A 820 23.94 -21.35 3.21
N PHE A 821 24.58 -20.86 4.26
CA PHE A 821 24.30 -19.57 4.91
C PHE A 821 25.58 -18.75 4.99
N ASN A 822 25.57 -17.56 4.40
CA ASN A 822 26.75 -16.73 4.24
C ASN A 822 26.98 -15.76 5.41
N GLU A 823 28.25 -15.38 5.63
CA GLU A 823 28.65 -14.33 6.59
C GLU A 823 28.13 -14.56 8.03
N ILE A 824 28.11 -15.82 8.50
CA ILE A 824 27.66 -16.19 9.84
C ILE A 824 28.83 -16.16 10.82
N ASP A 825 28.76 -15.27 11.82
CA ASP A 825 29.72 -15.24 12.92
C ASP A 825 29.52 -16.44 13.85
N LEU A 826 30.56 -17.25 13.99
CA LEU A 826 30.59 -18.40 14.88
C LEU A 826 31.12 -18.06 16.29
N THR A 827 31.53 -16.81 16.53
CA THR A 827 32.10 -16.37 17.81
C THR A 827 31.15 -16.67 18.97
N GLY A 828 31.62 -17.55 19.87
CA GLY A 828 30.90 -17.96 21.07
C GLY A 828 29.90 -19.10 20.88
N ILE A 829 29.60 -19.52 19.64
CA ILE A 829 28.71 -20.65 19.36
C ILE A 829 29.42 -21.96 19.71
N LYS A 830 28.74 -22.85 20.43
CA LYS A 830 29.23 -24.20 20.78
C LYS A 830 28.48 -25.32 20.06
N LYS A 831 27.20 -25.12 19.78
CA LYS A 831 26.35 -26.12 19.13
C LYS A 831 25.27 -25.51 18.24
N LEU A 832 24.76 -26.33 17.35
CA LEU A 832 23.60 -26.07 16.50
C LEU A 832 22.45 -27.01 16.90
N GLU A 833 21.26 -26.47 17.13
CA GLU A 833 20.02 -27.20 17.36
C GLU A 833 19.19 -27.18 16.08
N LEU A 834 19.10 -28.32 15.39
CA LEU A 834 18.50 -28.45 14.07
C LEU A 834 17.10 -29.07 14.15
N ASN A 835 16.10 -28.44 13.53
CA ASN A 835 14.80 -29.07 13.31
C ASN A 835 14.85 -29.90 12.01
N ALA A 836 15.42 -31.10 12.13
CA ALA A 836 15.53 -32.11 11.09
C ALA A 836 14.81 -33.40 11.52
N VAL A 837 13.92 -33.93 10.69
CA VAL A 837 13.12 -35.12 11.00
C VAL A 837 12.99 -36.04 9.79
N SER A 838 13.35 -37.31 9.94
CA SER A 838 13.06 -38.36 8.96
C SER A 838 11.82 -39.17 9.37
N GLN A 839 10.86 -39.36 8.45
CA GLN A 839 9.65 -40.14 8.68
C GLN A 839 9.33 -41.08 7.50
N LYS A 840 9.13 -42.37 7.80
CA LYS A 840 8.74 -43.42 6.85
C LYS A 840 7.53 -43.05 5.96
N ARG A 841 6.52 -42.39 6.54
CA ARG A 841 5.30 -41.93 5.84
C ARG A 841 5.53 -40.81 4.81
N GLU A 842 6.73 -40.23 4.78
CA GLU A 842 7.15 -39.20 3.83
C GLU A 842 8.21 -39.74 2.85
N GLY A 843 8.38 -41.06 2.78
CA GLY A 843 9.39 -41.75 1.95
C GLY A 843 10.83 -41.62 2.45
N ALA A 844 11.04 -40.96 3.60
CA ALA A 844 12.35 -40.51 4.03
C ALA A 844 13.27 -41.65 4.51
N ALA A 845 14.52 -41.63 4.05
CA ALA A 845 15.53 -42.66 4.35
C ALA A 845 16.31 -42.44 5.66
N GLY A 846 16.27 -41.23 6.23
CA GLY A 846 17.30 -40.76 7.18
C GLY A 846 18.61 -40.42 6.47
N GLY A 847 19.60 -39.94 7.22
CA GLY A 847 20.90 -39.58 6.67
C GLY A 847 21.76 -38.76 7.63
N THR A 848 23.02 -38.51 7.25
CA THR A 848 23.93 -37.64 8.01
C THR A 848 23.81 -36.20 7.52
N ILE A 849 23.73 -35.26 8.46
CA ILE A 849 23.98 -33.84 8.22
C ILE A 849 25.43 -33.56 8.64
N GLU A 850 26.24 -33.09 7.70
CA GLU A 850 27.60 -32.59 7.95
C GLU A 850 27.61 -31.06 7.83
N VAL A 851 28.35 -30.37 8.70
CA VAL A 851 28.44 -28.91 8.74
C VAL A 851 29.87 -28.49 8.44
N HIS A 852 30.08 -27.84 7.29
CA HIS A 852 31.39 -27.41 6.80
C HIS A 852 31.53 -25.89 6.79
N LEU A 853 32.78 -25.44 6.91
CA LEU A 853 33.18 -24.03 6.92
C LEU A 853 33.79 -23.62 5.57
N ASP A 854 33.34 -22.48 5.05
CA ASP A 854 33.77 -21.75 3.84
C ASP A 854 33.67 -22.48 2.49
N SER A 855 33.44 -23.80 2.47
CA SER A 855 33.04 -24.54 1.26
C SER A 855 32.33 -25.87 1.61
N PRO A 856 31.60 -26.49 0.65
CA PRO A 856 30.95 -27.80 0.84
C PRO A 856 31.89 -28.97 1.20
N THR A 857 33.19 -28.78 1.02
CA THR A 857 34.25 -29.75 1.34
C THR A 857 35.32 -29.14 2.26
N GLY A 858 34.98 -28.04 2.95
CA GLY A 858 35.89 -27.34 3.86
C GLY A 858 35.98 -28.02 5.22
N THR A 859 36.51 -27.30 6.21
CA THR A 859 36.70 -27.83 7.57
C THR A 859 35.36 -28.30 8.15
N LEU A 860 35.26 -29.59 8.47
CA LEU A 860 34.08 -30.18 9.10
C LEU A 860 34.00 -29.72 10.57
N LEU A 861 33.05 -28.84 10.87
CA LEU A 861 32.80 -28.32 12.21
C LEU A 861 32.11 -29.34 13.11
N GLY A 862 31.20 -30.12 12.55
CA GLY A 862 30.44 -31.15 13.27
C GLY A 862 29.50 -31.92 12.33
N GLN A 863 28.97 -33.05 12.80
CA GLN A 863 28.02 -33.88 12.05
C GLN A 863 27.04 -34.62 12.97
N HIS A 864 25.88 -35.00 12.45
CA HIS A 864 24.91 -35.82 13.17
C HIS A 864 24.09 -36.72 12.22
N LYS A 865 23.87 -37.98 12.61
CA LYS A 865 23.07 -38.95 11.86
C LYS A 865 21.60 -38.88 12.28
N VAL A 866 20.73 -38.37 11.41
CA VAL A 866 19.28 -38.31 11.62
C VAL A 866 18.68 -39.66 11.26
N GLU A 867 18.32 -40.44 12.29
CA GLU A 867 17.66 -41.73 12.10
C GLU A 867 16.16 -41.57 11.79
N MET A 868 15.57 -42.60 11.17
CA MET A 868 14.14 -42.62 10.85
C MET A 868 13.31 -42.74 12.14
N ALA A 869 12.37 -41.81 12.35
CA ALA A 869 11.54 -41.80 13.55
C ALA A 869 10.68 -43.08 13.66
N PRO A 870 10.51 -43.64 14.87
CA PRO A 870 9.72 -44.85 15.08
C PRO A 870 8.24 -44.65 14.74
N GLU A 871 7.59 -45.72 14.31
CA GLU A 871 6.19 -45.70 13.88
C GLU A 871 5.26 -45.64 15.10
N VAL A 872 4.43 -44.59 15.18
CA VAL A 872 3.56 -44.32 16.33
C VAL A 872 2.28 -45.13 16.23
N ASP A 873 2.07 -46.06 17.16
CA ASP A 873 0.82 -46.79 17.32
C ASP A 873 -0.31 -45.85 17.79
N MET A 874 -1.06 -45.36 16.81
CA MET A 874 -2.22 -44.49 17.03
C MET A 874 -3.37 -45.20 17.76
N ALA A 875 -3.51 -46.52 17.67
CA ALA A 875 -4.57 -47.24 18.36
C ALA A 875 -4.30 -47.29 19.87
N LYS A 876 -3.06 -47.60 20.27
CA LYS A 876 -2.61 -47.53 21.67
C LYS A 876 -2.73 -46.12 22.24
N VAL A 877 -2.28 -45.10 21.50
CA VAL A 877 -2.39 -43.68 21.88
C VAL A 877 -3.84 -43.27 22.14
N MET A 878 -4.77 -43.64 21.26
CA MET A 878 -6.19 -43.29 21.44
C MET A 878 -6.82 -44.03 22.62
N ALA A 879 -6.45 -45.29 22.86
CA ALA A 879 -6.90 -46.04 24.04
C ALA A 879 -6.41 -45.43 25.36
N GLU A 880 -5.17 -44.93 25.41
CA GLU A 880 -4.63 -44.19 26.56
C GLU A 880 -5.29 -42.82 26.76
N LEU A 881 -5.70 -42.13 25.70
CA LEU A 881 -6.46 -40.88 25.79
C LEU A 881 -7.90 -41.11 26.26
N GLU A 882 -8.56 -42.16 25.78
CA GLU A 882 -9.87 -42.57 26.29
C GLU A 882 -9.84 -42.92 27.77
N SER A 883 -8.85 -43.69 28.23
CA SER A 883 -8.75 -44.08 29.65
C SER A 883 -8.46 -42.89 30.56
N GLN A 884 -7.67 -41.91 30.09
CA GLN A 884 -7.45 -40.66 30.82
C GLN A 884 -8.68 -39.75 30.84
N ASN A 885 -9.42 -39.65 29.73
CA ASN A 885 -10.61 -38.79 29.65
C ASN A 885 -11.82 -39.36 30.40
N LYS A 886 -11.88 -40.67 30.65
CA LYS A 886 -12.89 -41.31 31.51
C LYS A 886 -12.77 -40.96 33.00
N ASN A 887 -11.65 -40.35 33.43
CA ASN A 887 -11.34 -40.03 34.83
C ASN A 887 -11.24 -38.52 35.13
N LEU A 888 -11.80 -37.66 34.27
CA LEU A 888 -11.80 -36.20 34.45
C LEU A 888 -12.79 -35.76 35.55
N LYS A 889 -12.44 -34.69 36.27
CA LYS A 889 -13.32 -34.05 37.25
C LYS A 889 -14.34 -33.13 36.57
N PRO A 890 -15.50 -32.87 37.19
CA PRO A 890 -16.46 -31.90 36.66
C PRO A 890 -15.81 -30.52 36.43
N GLY A 891 -15.79 -30.07 35.17
CA GLY A 891 -15.17 -28.81 34.74
C GLY A 891 -13.76 -28.95 34.12
N GLU A 892 -13.12 -30.12 34.15
CA GLU A 892 -11.86 -30.33 33.41
C GLU A 892 -12.12 -30.59 31.92
N ALA A 893 -11.33 -29.93 31.05
CA ALA A 893 -11.42 -30.11 29.61
C ALA A 893 -10.81 -31.46 29.15
N PRO A 894 -11.33 -32.10 28.09
CA PRO A 894 -10.77 -33.33 27.55
C PRO A 894 -9.29 -33.18 27.13
N LYS A 895 -8.46 -34.14 27.53
CA LYS A 895 -7.09 -34.25 27.00
C LYS A 895 -7.15 -34.66 25.54
N THR A 896 -6.44 -33.91 24.70
CA THR A 896 -6.33 -34.14 23.26
C THR A 896 -4.97 -34.76 22.91
N PHE A 897 -4.90 -35.49 21.79
CA PHE A 897 -3.61 -35.99 21.32
C PHE A 897 -2.73 -34.82 20.86
N ARG A 898 -1.65 -34.58 21.60
CA ARG A 898 -0.50 -33.83 21.10
C ARG A 898 0.55 -34.83 20.67
N ARG A 899 0.94 -34.80 19.39
CA ARG A 899 2.11 -35.56 18.92
C ARG A 899 3.33 -35.17 19.77
N PRO A 900 4.19 -36.12 20.14
CA PRO A 900 5.51 -35.78 20.68
C PRO A 900 6.22 -34.84 19.71
N GLN A 901 6.74 -33.73 20.22
CA GLN A 901 7.76 -32.98 19.49
C GLN A 901 9.04 -33.80 19.55
N ASN A 902 9.56 -34.21 18.39
CA ASN A 902 10.91 -34.76 18.34
C ASN A 902 11.88 -33.69 18.86
N PRO A 903 12.84 -34.04 19.74
CA PRO A 903 13.85 -33.08 20.18
C PRO A 903 14.67 -32.60 18.97
N PRO A 904 15.15 -31.35 18.96
CA PRO A 904 16.03 -30.87 17.91
C PRO A 904 17.32 -31.69 17.87
N VAL A 905 17.79 -31.97 16.66
CA VAL A 905 19.05 -32.65 16.39
C VAL A 905 20.20 -31.73 16.80
N ALA A 906 20.91 -32.10 17.87
CA ALA A 906 22.03 -31.32 18.39
C ALA A 906 23.34 -31.72 17.68
N ILE A 907 24.04 -30.72 17.13
CA ILE A 907 25.38 -30.85 16.58
C ILE A 907 26.31 -29.95 17.40
N GLU A 908 27.14 -30.53 18.26
CA GLU A 908 28.28 -29.82 18.85
C GLU A 908 29.27 -29.48 17.72
N ILE A 909 29.78 -28.24 17.70
CA ILE A 909 30.69 -27.74 16.67
C ILE A 909 32.06 -27.36 17.23
N GLN A 910 33.10 -27.49 16.42
CA GLN A 910 34.46 -27.06 16.78
C GLN A 910 34.50 -25.55 17.10
N PRO A 911 35.11 -25.12 18.22
CA PRO A 911 35.17 -23.71 18.61
C PRO A 911 35.81 -22.82 17.54
N THR A 912 34.98 -21.98 16.92
CA THR A 912 35.35 -21.13 15.78
C THR A 912 35.07 -19.65 16.13
N LYS A 913 35.72 -18.71 15.43
CA LYS A 913 35.57 -17.27 15.65
C LYS A 913 35.61 -16.51 14.33
N GLY A 914 34.85 -15.44 14.26
CA GLY A 914 34.67 -14.65 13.04
C GLY A 914 33.57 -15.20 12.14
N LYS A 915 33.31 -14.45 11.07
CA LYS A 915 32.30 -14.77 10.07
C LYS A 915 32.82 -15.78 9.06
N HIS A 916 31.97 -16.75 8.75
CA HIS A 916 32.24 -17.84 7.80
C HIS A 916 30.98 -18.15 6.99
N ASP A 917 31.16 -18.75 5.81
CA ASP A 917 30.06 -19.37 5.08
C ASP A 917 29.82 -20.79 5.64
N LEU A 918 28.60 -21.07 6.10
CA LEU A 918 28.22 -22.35 6.69
C LEU A 918 27.49 -23.23 5.69
N TYR A 919 28.09 -24.37 5.35
CA TYR A 919 27.56 -25.34 4.40
C TYR A 919 27.03 -26.59 5.12
N PHE A 920 25.74 -26.87 4.93
CA PHE A 920 25.08 -28.08 5.42
C PHE A 920 24.98 -29.09 4.27
N VAL A 921 25.69 -30.21 4.40
CA VAL A 921 25.77 -31.28 3.40
C VAL A 921 24.98 -32.49 3.90
N PHE A 922 24.10 -33.04 3.06
CA PHE A 922 23.20 -34.12 3.44
C PHE A 922 23.57 -35.41 2.71
N LYS A 923 23.99 -36.45 3.45
CA LYS A 923 24.51 -37.70 2.88
C LYS A 923 23.72 -38.94 3.32
N ASN A 924 23.49 -39.84 2.37
CA ASN A 924 23.10 -41.22 2.60
C ASN A 924 23.39 -42.02 1.33
N ASP A 925 24.54 -42.71 1.28
CA ASP A 925 25.00 -43.44 0.10
C ASP A 925 24.13 -44.68 -0.24
N SER A 926 23.23 -45.06 0.68
CA SER A 926 22.25 -46.15 0.50
C SER A 926 20.87 -45.66 0.06
N ALA A 927 20.64 -44.36 -0.05
CA ALA A 927 19.38 -43.80 -0.55
C ALA A 927 19.40 -43.68 -2.08
N THR A 928 18.24 -43.82 -2.74
CA THR A 928 18.17 -43.57 -4.19
C THR A 928 18.25 -42.06 -4.50
N PRO A 929 18.71 -41.64 -5.70
CA PRO A 929 19.03 -40.22 -5.96
C PRO A 929 17.89 -39.21 -5.79
N ILE A 930 16.63 -39.66 -5.81
CA ILE A 930 15.43 -38.82 -5.62
C ILE A 930 14.65 -39.18 -4.34
N GLN A 931 15.25 -39.96 -3.44
CA GLN A 931 14.63 -40.34 -2.17
C GLN A 931 14.92 -39.27 -1.11
N PRO A 932 13.89 -38.69 -0.47
CA PRO A 932 14.10 -37.77 0.65
C PRO A 932 14.94 -38.41 1.75
N LEU A 933 15.84 -37.64 2.37
CA LEU A 933 16.55 -38.08 3.57
C LEU A 933 15.79 -37.67 4.82
N MET A 934 15.25 -36.45 4.84
CA MET A 934 14.56 -35.83 5.98
C MET A 934 13.78 -34.58 5.54
N SER A 935 12.96 -34.04 6.43
CA SER A 935 12.44 -32.68 6.38
C SER A 935 13.26 -31.80 7.32
N PHE A 936 13.89 -30.74 6.79
CA PHE A 936 14.75 -29.81 7.52
C PHE A 936 14.17 -28.40 7.46
N SER A 937 13.90 -27.79 8.62
CA SER A 937 13.13 -26.53 8.68
C SER A 937 13.82 -25.37 9.37
N LYS A 938 14.63 -25.63 10.41
CA LYS A 938 15.20 -24.57 11.27
C LYS A 938 16.58 -24.92 11.79
N ILE A 939 17.40 -23.89 11.95
CA ILE A 939 18.74 -23.92 12.55
C ILE A 939 18.74 -22.97 13.72
N LYS A 940 19.13 -23.41 14.91
CA LYS A 940 19.31 -22.54 16.08
C LYS A 940 20.74 -22.61 16.61
N PHE A 941 21.39 -21.45 16.68
CA PHE A 941 22.76 -21.28 17.15
C PHE A 941 22.77 -21.09 18.67
N VAL A 942 23.64 -21.80 19.40
CA VAL A 942 23.65 -21.78 20.86
C VAL A 942 25.06 -21.59 21.43
N GLN A 943 25.16 -20.68 22.40
CA GLN A 943 26.36 -20.37 23.19
C GLN A 943 26.51 -21.28 24.42
#